data_AF-A0AA35WYQ6-F1
#
_entry.id   AF-A0AA35WYQ6-F1
#
_cell.length_a   1.000
_cell.length_b   1.000
_cell.length_c   1.000
_cell.angle_alpha   90.00
_cell.angle_beta   90.00
_cell.angle_gamma   90.00
#
_symmetry.space_group_name_H-M   'P 1'
#
loop_
_entity.id
_entity.type
_entity.pdbx_description
1 polymer ?
#
loop_
_entity_poly.entity_id
_entity_poly.type
_entity_poly.pdbx_seq_one_letter_code
_entity_poly.pdbx_strand_id
1 'polypeptide(L)'
;MKTDPSEAARRLAPVLGVPESELLTQLRRKDKRFVWLKKDMDYELLDEIRAIEKDIRGIKHEVEQQRAYPKGKLAAQVIGHINDQNMGEGIEYHYNNYLLSARQGQAARRAEAARNEPINLLTNGDSTDDYGYSVVLTLDEYIQYVAEKELAAACRKWNAPRGTVIVLASKTAEILALASYPSYDLNHYTLGSEQAKRNLGVWFAYEPGSIFKIIASSAILNEGIMSPESTVFCENGRYRLANGRIIRDVSGKGWLTLEQVLHKSSNIGMIKIVKELGRENFSTYIEKYGFGKATGVDLPYEHSGSLYAVKHWDTHSLGSVPFGQGIMVTPLQMVSALNVIANGGKLLRPHITREIRDSSGKVIEKKYAIEVRQVIRPTVAKQMTDILVGVVEASRCPNNAILEANRVLRTPTSKVPRIFTCCDKTITDATPYCERRGAVKLHELLRGLNITTSSGSLDIDITGVASDNRKVELGNVFVCYQGISVDSHNFIPDALQKGAAVVIGEKPITTIETQGKPITYVQVPCGRRALSLIAANWHGNPAKRLKLIGITGTNGKTSTAHLIHAIFKASGRKTARIGTVGHQYTNAQGEEETLSASLTTPDAFALHALFKQFTEDDVEYVTMETSSQGLALQRLAGLTFDTAVFTNFTQDHLDYHQTMEAYLKAKLMLFEQLDNEGVAILNSDSPVAECIVHACSDLRKPMMYGLGEKADLHAEDINFSYNRLAFTAVTPDGRIPAKLRLLGEYNLYNALAAIAVGLRYDCPISAIQEGLAATVVPGRFELIDRGQDFAVIVDYAHTPDGLENVLTAAKRVTERNLICAFGCGGDRDNGKRPKMGNISAQIADYSVITSDNPRTEDPDEIIAQIVSNLPHATKYVCISERRDAIHHAIAMAKSGDVVVIAGKGHEDYQEINGKRFPFDDRVVASDILESF
;
A
#
# COMPACT_ATOMS: atom_id res chain seq x y z
N MET A 1 -34.43 -14.08 41.04
CA MET A 1 -34.78 -15.36 40.36
C MET A 1 -35.60 -16.22 41.31
N LYS A 2 -36.56 -17.01 40.82
CA LYS A 2 -37.27 -18.04 41.63
C LYS A 2 -36.56 -19.42 41.58
N THR A 3 -35.46 -19.50 40.83
CA THR A 3 -34.53 -20.64 40.75
C THR A 3 -33.24 -20.27 41.48
N ASP A 4 -32.55 -21.23 42.10
CA ASP A 4 -31.25 -21.01 42.77
C ASP A 4 -30.22 -20.46 41.76
N PRO A 5 -29.60 -19.29 42.00
CA PRO A 5 -28.55 -18.74 41.14
C PRO A 5 -27.40 -19.72 40.87
N SER A 6 -27.14 -20.64 41.81
CA SER A 6 -26.09 -21.67 41.71
C SER A 6 -26.46 -22.74 40.67
N GLU A 7 -27.73 -23.13 40.63
CA GLU A 7 -28.24 -24.09 39.63
C GLU A 7 -28.32 -23.46 38.24
N ALA A 8 -28.75 -22.19 38.16
CA ALA A 8 -28.76 -21.45 36.91
C ALA A 8 -27.34 -21.27 36.34
N ALA A 9 -26.35 -20.94 37.19
CA ALA A 9 -24.95 -20.79 36.77
C ALA A 9 -24.39 -22.10 36.20
N ARG A 10 -24.62 -23.24 36.88
CA ARG A 10 -24.12 -24.56 36.45
C ARG A 10 -24.63 -24.99 35.08
N ARG A 11 -25.89 -24.68 34.79
CA ARG A 11 -26.54 -25.08 33.53
C ARG A 11 -26.21 -24.13 32.37
N LEU A 12 -26.01 -22.85 32.65
CA LEU A 12 -25.75 -21.84 31.62
C LEU A 12 -24.26 -21.68 31.28
N ALA A 13 -23.37 -21.92 32.24
CA ALA A 13 -21.93 -21.77 32.05
C ALA A 13 -21.36 -22.57 30.86
N PRO A 14 -21.72 -23.87 30.66
CA PRO A 14 -21.23 -24.64 29.52
C PRO A 14 -21.68 -24.09 28.16
N VAL A 15 -22.92 -23.60 28.08
CA VAL A 15 -23.51 -23.06 26.84
C VAL A 15 -22.97 -21.68 26.52
N LEU A 16 -22.81 -20.84 27.54
CA LEU A 16 -22.30 -19.48 27.36
C LEU A 16 -20.77 -19.42 27.20
N GLY A 17 -20.07 -20.53 27.43
CA GLY A 17 -18.61 -20.61 27.35
C GLY A 17 -17.90 -19.78 28.44
N VAL A 18 -18.53 -19.62 29.61
CA VAL A 18 -18.02 -18.80 30.73
C VAL A 18 -17.87 -19.66 31.99
N PRO A 19 -16.87 -19.40 32.85
CA PRO A 19 -16.72 -20.14 34.10
C PRO A 19 -17.97 -20.04 35.00
N GLU A 20 -18.41 -21.16 35.60
CA GLU A 20 -19.56 -21.19 36.51
C GLU A 20 -19.41 -20.19 37.66
N SER A 21 -18.20 -20.04 38.20
CA SER A 21 -17.89 -19.09 39.28
C SER A 21 -18.12 -17.63 38.89
N GLU A 22 -17.81 -17.28 37.65
CA GLU A 22 -18.02 -15.94 37.10
C GLU A 22 -19.51 -15.67 36.93
N LEU A 23 -20.22 -16.61 36.30
CA LEU A 23 -21.66 -16.49 36.07
C LEU A 23 -22.46 -16.44 37.38
N LEU A 24 -22.08 -17.26 38.36
CA LEU A 24 -22.67 -17.25 39.69
C LEU A 24 -22.51 -15.90 40.39
N THR A 25 -21.34 -15.26 40.23
CA THR A 25 -21.08 -13.93 40.77
C THR A 25 -22.00 -12.89 40.13
N GLN A 26 -22.19 -12.95 38.81
CA GLN A 26 -23.10 -12.05 38.09
C GLN A 26 -24.56 -12.25 38.51
N LEU A 27 -25.01 -13.51 38.64
CA LEU A 27 -26.38 -13.86 38.99
C LEU A 27 -26.76 -13.53 40.45
N ARG A 28 -25.78 -13.40 41.35
CA ARG A 28 -25.98 -13.06 42.77
C ARG A 28 -25.99 -11.55 43.06
N ARG A 29 -25.79 -10.69 42.05
CA ARG A 29 -25.80 -9.23 42.20
C ARG A 29 -27.18 -8.73 42.62
N LYS A 30 -27.31 -8.32 43.89
CA LYS A 30 -28.56 -7.76 44.45
C LYS A 30 -28.81 -6.29 44.08
N ASP A 31 -27.80 -5.60 43.57
CA ASP A 31 -27.83 -4.19 43.16
C ASP A 31 -28.49 -3.98 41.79
N LYS A 32 -28.71 -5.04 41.01
CA LYS A 32 -29.29 -4.98 39.66
C LYS A 32 -30.56 -5.82 39.56
N ARG A 33 -31.59 -5.29 38.89
CA ARG A 33 -32.85 -6.00 38.62
C ARG A 33 -32.72 -7.06 37.51
N PHE A 34 -31.74 -6.90 36.62
CA PHE A 34 -31.38 -7.85 35.56
C PHE A 34 -29.88 -7.73 35.26
N VAL A 35 -29.32 -8.75 34.62
CA VAL A 35 -27.92 -8.78 34.15
C VAL A 35 -27.89 -9.33 32.73
N TRP A 36 -27.04 -8.76 31.87
CA TRP A 36 -26.78 -9.30 30.54
C TRP A 36 -25.85 -10.50 30.66
N LEU A 37 -26.32 -11.68 30.24
CA LEU A 37 -25.53 -12.90 30.31
C LEU A 37 -24.62 -13.05 29.08
N LYS A 38 -25.10 -12.62 27.91
CA LYS A 38 -24.38 -12.63 26.63
C LYS A 38 -25.08 -11.69 25.64
N LYS A 39 -24.32 -11.06 24.75
CA LYS A 39 -24.78 -10.23 23.63
C LYS A 39 -24.26 -10.81 22.31
N ASP A 40 -24.85 -10.39 21.19
CA ASP A 40 -24.44 -10.80 19.84
C ASP A 40 -24.36 -12.33 19.66
N MET A 41 -25.38 -13.03 20.15
CA MET A 41 -25.49 -14.48 20.01
C MET A 41 -26.04 -14.84 18.64
N ASP A 42 -25.49 -15.89 18.03
CA ASP A 42 -26.10 -16.50 16.85
C ASP A 42 -27.39 -17.27 17.22
N TYR A 43 -28.16 -17.64 16.20
CA TYR A 43 -29.43 -18.35 16.39
C TYR A 43 -29.22 -19.79 16.93
N GLU A 44 -28.09 -20.42 16.65
CA GLU A 44 -27.77 -21.77 17.16
C GLU A 44 -27.59 -21.74 18.68
N LEU A 45 -26.77 -20.82 19.18
CA LEU A 45 -26.58 -20.58 20.61
C LEU A 45 -27.86 -20.11 21.29
N LEU A 46 -28.66 -19.26 20.63
CA LEU A 46 -29.96 -18.84 21.14
C LEU A 46 -30.91 -20.03 21.31
N ASP A 47 -30.93 -20.97 20.37
CA ASP A 47 -31.77 -22.16 20.43
C ASP A 47 -31.29 -23.14 21.53
N GLU A 48 -29.98 -23.27 21.75
CA GLU A 48 -29.43 -24.00 22.90
C GLU A 48 -29.86 -23.38 24.24
N ILE A 49 -29.82 -22.05 24.36
CA ILE A 49 -30.28 -21.34 25.56
C ILE A 49 -31.80 -21.52 25.75
N ARG A 50 -32.59 -21.43 24.69
CA ARG A 50 -34.05 -21.67 24.72
C ARG A 50 -34.40 -23.08 25.17
N ALA A 51 -33.58 -24.08 24.81
CA ALA A 51 -33.77 -25.45 25.27
C ALA A 51 -33.63 -25.58 26.79
N ILE A 52 -32.73 -24.79 27.40
CA ILE A 52 -32.45 -24.80 28.84
C ILE A 52 -33.36 -23.82 29.62
N GLU A 53 -33.83 -22.75 28.96
CA GLU A 53 -34.72 -21.72 29.53
C GLU A 53 -36.01 -22.33 30.11
N LYS A 54 -36.50 -23.44 29.53
CA LYS A 54 -37.68 -24.17 30.02
C LYS A 54 -37.59 -24.55 31.50
N ASP A 55 -36.38 -24.76 32.00
CA ASP A 55 -36.13 -25.20 33.37
C ASP A 55 -35.55 -24.11 34.28
N ILE A 56 -35.24 -22.92 33.75
CA ILE A 56 -34.65 -21.80 34.52
C ILE A 56 -35.57 -20.58 34.42
N ARG A 57 -36.29 -20.28 35.50
CA ARG A 57 -37.21 -19.12 35.54
C ARG A 57 -36.44 -17.81 35.71
N GLY A 58 -36.54 -16.93 34.71
CA GLY A 58 -36.04 -15.55 34.77
C GLY A 58 -35.00 -15.19 33.72
N ILE A 59 -34.69 -16.10 32.79
CA ILE A 59 -33.97 -15.80 31.55
C ILE A 59 -34.96 -15.14 30.58
N LYS A 60 -34.50 -14.14 29.83
CA LYS A 60 -35.23 -13.53 28.73
C LYS A 60 -34.25 -13.32 27.58
N HIS A 61 -34.73 -13.46 26.36
CA HIS A 61 -33.99 -13.12 25.16
C HIS A 61 -34.63 -11.90 24.49
N GLU A 62 -33.78 -11.06 23.90
CA GLU A 62 -34.20 -9.88 23.14
C GLU A 62 -33.58 -10.02 21.75
N VAL A 63 -34.42 -9.97 20.71
CA VAL A 63 -33.97 -9.99 19.32
C VAL A 63 -33.75 -8.54 18.92
N GLU A 64 -32.49 -8.13 18.85
CA GLU A 64 -32.12 -6.81 18.33
C GLU A 64 -31.99 -6.89 16.81
N GLN A 65 -32.65 -5.98 16.09
CA GLN A 65 -32.50 -5.85 14.65
C GLN A 65 -31.20 -5.08 14.38
N GLN A 66 -30.24 -5.73 13.72
CA GLN A 66 -28.96 -5.10 13.35
C GLN A 66 -29.00 -4.56 11.92
N ARG A 67 -28.34 -3.41 11.70
CA ARG A 67 -28.14 -2.86 10.36
C ARG A 67 -27.08 -3.69 9.64
N ALA A 68 -27.44 -4.23 8.49
CA ALA A 68 -26.51 -4.89 7.58
C ALA A 68 -26.18 -3.98 6.41
N TYR A 69 -24.89 -3.84 6.10
CA TYR A 69 -24.39 -3.08 4.95
C TYR A 69 -23.78 -4.06 3.94
N PRO A 70 -24.55 -4.56 2.94
CA PRO A 70 -24.11 -5.66 2.08
C PRO A 70 -22.84 -5.37 1.27
N LYS A 71 -22.55 -4.08 1.05
CA LYS A 71 -21.39 -3.60 0.28
C LYS A 71 -20.22 -3.17 1.16
N GLY A 72 -20.34 -3.31 2.48
CA GLY A 72 -19.29 -3.09 3.48
C GLY A 72 -18.60 -1.73 3.39
N LYS A 73 -17.52 -1.67 2.61
CA LYS A 73 -16.66 -0.49 2.44
C LYS A 73 -17.11 0.48 1.34
N LEU A 74 -17.90 0.01 0.38
CA LEU A 74 -18.28 0.81 -0.77
C LEU A 74 -19.15 1.98 -0.33
N ALA A 75 -18.75 3.20 -0.69
CA ALA A 75 -19.42 4.44 -0.32
C ALA A 75 -19.60 4.64 1.19
N ALA A 76 -18.71 4.09 2.02
CA ALA A 76 -18.87 4.06 3.47
C ALA A 76 -19.14 5.44 4.09
N GLN A 77 -18.38 6.48 3.70
CA GLN A 77 -18.55 7.85 4.18
C GLN A 77 -19.79 8.57 3.63
N VAL A 78 -20.32 8.10 2.49
CA VAL A 78 -21.57 8.63 1.92
C VAL A 78 -22.75 8.03 2.66
N ILE A 79 -22.80 6.70 2.77
CA ILE A 79 -23.88 5.98 3.45
C ILE A 79 -23.87 6.37 4.94
N GLY A 80 -22.70 6.34 5.58
CA GLY A 80 -22.52 6.70 6.98
C GLY A 80 -23.18 5.71 7.94
N HIS A 81 -23.21 6.07 9.22
CA HIS A 81 -23.70 5.22 10.29
C HIS A 81 -24.40 6.08 11.33
N ILE A 82 -25.44 5.53 11.99
CA ILE A 82 -26.13 6.16 13.11
C ILE A 82 -26.01 5.30 14.37
N ASN A 83 -25.69 5.92 15.50
CA ASN A 83 -25.61 5.24 16.80
C ASN A 83 -26.97 5.22 17.52
N ASP A 84 -27.01 4.53 18.66
CA ASP A 84 -28.22 4.36 19.50
C ASP A 84 -28.79 5.68 20.05
N GLN A 85 -28.03 6.78 19.96
CA GLN A 85 -28.44 8.12 20.36
C GLN A 85 -28.94 8.97 19.18
N ASN A 86 -29.21 8.34 18.02
CA ASN A 86 -29.56 9.01 16.77
C ASN A 86 -28.52 10.03 16.27
N MET A 87 -27.27 9.91 16.69
CA MET A 87 -26.15 10.69 16.18
C MET A 87 -25.37 9.87 15.16
N GLY A 88 -24.94 10.50 14.07
CA GLY A 88 -24.31 9.76 12.99
C GLY A 88 -23.75 10.63 11.88
N GLU A 89 -23.36 9.98 10.80
CA GLU A 89 -22.83 10.61 9.59
C GLU A 89 -23.56 10.08 8.33
N GLY A 90 -23.32 10.72 7.18
CA GLY A 90 -23.82 10.27 5.88
C GLY A 90 -25.34 10.32 5.68
N ILE A 91 -25.81 9.54 4.72
CA ILE A 91 -27.22 9.38 4.34
C ILE A 91 -28.04 8.79 5.49
N GLU A 92 -27.48 7.85 6.24
CA GLU A 92 -28.11 7.26 7.43
C GLU A 92 -28.53 8.34 8.43
N TYR A 93 -27.66 9.32 8.69
CA TYR A 93 -27.99 10.43 9.56
C TYR A 93 -28.89 11.48 8.89
N HIS A 94 -28.58 11.88 7.65
CA HIS A 94 -29.33 12.94 6.96
C HIS A 94 -30.80 12.57 6.73
N TYR A 95 -31.05 11.32 6.35
CA TYR A 95 -32.38 10.80 6.01
C TYR A 95 -32.98 9.90 7.10
N ASN A 96 -32.44 9.91 8.33
CA ASN A 96 -32.93 9.05 9.42
C ASN A 96 -34.46 9.11 9.60
N ASN A 97 -35.07 10.31 9.47
CA ASN A 97 -36.52 10.48 9.57
C ASN A 97 -37.33 9.76 8.49
N TYR A 98 -36.74 9.53 7.31
CA TYR A 98 -37.35 8.76 6.24
C TYR A 98 -37.07 7.26 6.41
N LEU A 99 -35.88 6.90 6.88
CA LEU A 99 -35.44 5.51 7.04
C LEU A 99 -36.12 4.80 8.23
N LEU A 100 -36.57 5.54 9.24
CA LEU A 100 -37.32 5.00 10.38
C LEU A 100 -38.79 4.74 10.04
N SER A 101 -39.34 3.65 10.57
CA SER A 101 -40.78 3.38 10.50
C SER A 101 -41.57 4.36 11.39
N ALA A 102 -42.85 4.57 11.06
CA ALA A 102 -43.71 5.49 11.83
C ALA A 102 -43.89 5.08 13.30
N ARG A 103 -43.82 3.77 13.62
CA ARG A 103 -43.93 3.25 14.99
C ARG A 103 -42.62 3.36 15.75
N GLN A 104 -41.48 3.07 15.12
CA GLN A 104 -40.16 3.22 15.75
C GLN A 104 -39.81 4.68 16.03
N GLY A 105 -40.18 5.60 15.14
CA GLY A 105 -39.98 7.04 15.33
C GLY A 105 -40.75 7.62 16.55
N GLN A 106 -41.93 7.07 16.88
CA GLN A 106 -42.67 7.45 18.10
C GLN A 106 -42.09 6.84 19.38
N ALA A 107 -41.57 5.61 19.31
CA ALA A 107 -40.92 4.94 20.44
C ALA A 107 -39.60 5.63 20.83
N ALA A 108 -38.75 5.98 19.86
CA ALA A 108 -37.50 6.70 20.08
C ALA A 108 -37.72 8.07 20.77
N ARG A 109 -38.74 8.83 20.33
CA ARG A 109 -39.14 10.10 20.95
C ARG A 109 -39.67 9.95 22.39
N ARG A 110 -40.32 8.82 22.71
CA ARG A 110 -40.78 8.53 24.09
C ARG A 110 -39.64 8.11 25.02
N ALA A 111 -38.64 7.39 24.52
CA ALA A 111 -37.48 6.96 25.31
C ALA A 111 -36.58 8.14 25.72
N GLU A 112 -36.39 9.15 24.85
CA GLU A 112 -35.65 10.36 25.20
C GLU A 112 -36.35 11.20 26.29
N ALA A 113 -37.68 11.16 26.33
CA ALA A 113 -38.48 11.93 27.29
C ALA A 113 -38.52 11.33 28.70
N ALA A 114 -38.24 10.02 28.85
CA ALA A 114 -38.42 9.30 30.12
C ALA A 114 -37.07 8.82 30.69
N ARG A 115 -36.23 9.74 31.19
CA ARG A 115 -34.96 9.40 31.85
C ARG A 115 -35.10 8.74 33.22
N ASN A 116 -36.30 8.44 33.72
CA ASN A 116 -36.47 7.90 35.09
C ASN A 116 -37.72 7.01 35.32
N GLU A 117 -38.39 6.50 34.29
CA GLU A 117 -39.49 5.54 34.47
C GLU A 117 -39.16 4.16 33.88
N PRO A 118 -39.72 3.06 34.45
CA PRO A 118 -39.49 1.72 33.91
C PRO A 118 -40.06 1.63 32.49
N ILE A 119 -39.19 1.31 31.53
CA ILE A 119 -39.61 0.97 30.18
C ILE A 119 -40.45 -0.31 30.27
N ASN A 120 -41.78 -0.17 30.13
CA ASN A 120 -42.65 -1.31 29.89
C ASN A 120 -42.32 -1.84 28.49
N LEU A 121 -41.54 -2.93 28.45
CA LEU A 121 -41.20 -3.66 27.23
C LEU A 121 -42.48 -4.26 26.66
N LEU A 122 -43.08 -3.55 25.70
CA LEU A 122 -44.11 -4.09 24.82
C LEU A 122 -43.44 -5.18 23.96
N THR A 123 -43.90 -6.41 24.10
CA THR A 123 -43.61 -7.48 23.15
C THR A 123 -44.17 -7.06 21.79
N ASN A 124 -43.30 -6.61 20.89
CA ASN A 124 -43.65 -6.34 19.51
C ASN A 124 -44.09 -7.67 18.88
N GLY A 125 -45.38 -7.76 18.52
CA GLY A 125 -45.86 -8.82 17.66
C GLY A 125 -45.24 -8.68 16.26
N ASP A 126 -45.06 -9.83 15.61
CA ASP A 126 -44.54 -10.02 14.26
C ASP A 126 -45.42 -9.32 13.19
N SER A 127 -45.44 -7.97 13.13
CA SER A 127 -45.96 -7.28 11.96
C SER A 127 -44.83 -7.06 10.95
N THR A 128 -44.80 -7.89 9.92
CA THR A 128 -43.82 -7.91 8.82
C THR A 128 -43.89 -6.69 7.87
N ASP A 129 -44.68 -5.66 8.18
CA ASP A 129 -45.04 -4.58 7.24
C ASP A 129 -44.58 -3.17 7.64
N ASP A 130 -43.72 -3.02 8.67
CA ASP A 130 -43.33 -1.70 9.19
C ASP A 130 -41.92 -1.26 8.75
N TYR A 131 -41.71 -1.13 7.44
CA TYR A 131 -40.45 -0.62 6.86
C TYR A 131 -40.51 0.90 6.65
N GLY A 132 -39.38 1.59 6.87
CA GLY A 132 -39.22 2.99 6.47
C GLY A 132 -39.13 3.18 4.95
N TYR A 133 -38.98 4.43 4.52
CA TYR A 133 -38.78 4.77 3.10
C TYR A 133 -37.40 4.34 2.61
N SER A 134 -37.30 4.01 1.32
CA SER A 134 -36.03 3.75 0.63
C SER A 134 -35.47 5.02 0.02
N VAL A 135 -34.18 5.30 0.26
CA VAL A 135 -33.46 6.42 -0.37
C VAL A 135 -32.62 5.88 -1.53
N VAL A 136 -32.87 6.38 -2.74
CA VAL A 136 -32.13 6.00 -3.96
C VAL A 136 -31.09 7.07 -4.26
N LEU A 137 -29.81 6.69 -4.28
CA LEU A 137 -28.70 7.60 -4.53
C LEU A 137 -28.44 7.83 -6.03
N THR A 138 -27.76 8.93 -6.35
CA THR A 138 -27.24 9.25 -7.68
C THR A 138 -25.92 8.53 -7.98
N LEU A 139 -25.31 7.94 -6.94
CA LEU A 139 -24.05 7.19 -7.06
C LEU A 139 -24.19 6.09 -8.11
N ASP A 140 -23.25 6.08 -9.05
CA ASP A 140 -23.04 4.95 -9.92
C ASP A 140 -22.10 3.98 -9.20
N GLU A 141 -22.58 2.77 -8.91
CA GLU A 141 -21.84 1.78 -8.12
C GLU A 141 -20.46 1.48 -8.73
N TYR A 142 -20.38 1.40 -10.06
CA TYR A 142 -19.15 1.09 -10.76
C TYR A 142 -18.17 2.28 -10.73
N ILE A 143 -18.65 3.49 -11.02
CA ILE A 143 -17.82 4.70 -10.94
C ILE A 143 -17.32 4.91 -9.51
N GLN A 144 -18.17 4.73 -8.50
CA GLN A 144 -17.79 4.84 -7.09
C GLN A 144 -16.72 3.81 -6.72
N TYR A 145 -16.89 2.54 -7.10
CA TYR A 145 -15.92 1.49 -6.82
C TYR A 145 -14.56 1.78 -7.46
N VAL A 146 -14.55 2.15 -8.75
CA VAL A 146 -13.32 2.54 -9.46
C VAL A 146 -12.68 3.76 -8.80
N ALA A 147 -13.46 4.77 -8.45
CA ALA A 147 -12.96 5.97 -7.78
C ALA A 147 -12.29 5.66 -6.43
N GLU A 148 -12.90 4.84 -5.58
CA GLU A 148 -12.33 4.44 -4.28
C GLU A 148 -11.06 3.60 -4.43
N LYS A 149 -11.09 2.66 -5.37
CA LYS A 149 -9.98 1.76 -5.65
C LYS A 149 -8.77 2.49 -6.20
N GLU A 150 -8.95 3.30 -7.24
CA GLU A 150 -7.90 4.10 -7.86
C GLU A 150 -7.39 5.17 -6.91
N LEU A 151 -8.26 5.80 -6.12
CA LEU A 151 -7.87 6.73 -5.07
C LEU A 151 -6.99 6.05 -4.03
N ALA A 152 -7.38 4.87 -3.54
CA ALA A 152 -6.59 4.14 -2.56
C ALA A 152 -5.24 3.70 -3.16
N ALA A 153 -5.20 3.28 -4.42
CA ALA A 153 -3.97 2.96 -5.13
C ALA A 153 -3.07 4.18 -5.30
N ALA A 154 -3.62 5.33 -5.70
CA ALA A 154 -2.89 6.58 -5.82
C ALA A 154 -2.35 7.07 -4.47
N CYS A 155 -3.16 7.05 -3.41
CA CYS A 155 -2.74 7.43 -2.08
C CYS A 155 -1.61 6.51 -1.57
N ARG A 156 -1.69 5.20 -1.79
CA ARG A 156 -0.60 4.27 -1.47
C ARG A 156 0.66 4.56 -2.29
N LYS A 157 0.52 4.73 -3.61
CA LYS A 157 1.63 5.01 -4.52
C LYS A 157 2.41 6.27 -4.14
N TRP A 158 1.71 7.32 -3.74
CA TRP A 158 2.30 8.62 -3.43
C TRP A 158 2.47 8.88 -1.93
N ASN A 159 2.25 7.85 -1.10
CA ASN A 159 2.26 7.95 0.36
C ASN A 159 1.39 9.12 0.89
N ALA A 160 0.23 9.37 0.25
CA ALA A 160 -0.68 10.43 0.64
C ALA A 160 -1.54 9.95 1.83
N PRO A 161 -1.54 10.66 2.97
CA PRO A 161 -2.27 10.22 4.17
C PRO A 161 -3.79 10.29 4.02
N ARG A 162 -4.26 11.08 3.05
CA ARG A 162 -5.67 11.33 2.74
C ARG A 162 -5.84 11.61 1.26
N GLY A 163 -7.03 11.38 0.73
CA GLY A 163 -7.39 11.82 -0.61
C GLY A 163 -8.88 11.72 -0.88
N THR A 164 -9.36 12.36 -1.93
CA THR A 164 -10.76 12.29 -2.36
C THR A 164 -10.87 12.35 -3.88
N VAL A 165 -11.90 11.68 -4.41
CA VAL A 165 -12.29 11.77 -5.83
C VAL A 165 -13.77 12.09 -5.87
N ILE A 166 -14.14 13.11 -6.65
CA ILE A 166 -15.53 13.52 -6.87
C ILE A 166 -15.81 13.49 -8.37
N VAL A 167 -16.85 12.76 -8.76
CA VAL A 167 -17.36 12.72 -10.14
C VAL A 167 -18.73 13.37 -10.17
N LEU A 168 -18.84 14.48 -10.89
CA LEU A 168 -20.06 15.28 -10.98
C LEU A 168 -20.60 15.26 -12.42
N ALA A 169 -21.87 14.94 -12.59
CA ALA A 169 -22.55 15.07 -13.88
C ALA A 169 -22.75 16.56 -14.20
N SER A 170 -22.11 17.06 -15.26
CA SER A 170 -21.99 18.51 -15.47
C SER A 170 -23.33 19.24 -15.65
N LYS A 171 -24.27 18.61 -16.34
CA LYS A 171 -25.61 19.17 -16.65
C LYS A 171 -26.58 19.15 -15.48
N THR A 172 -26.47 18.16 -14.59
CA THR A 172 -27.44 17.93 -13.51
C THR A 172 -26.88 18.24 -12.13
N ALA A 173 -25.56 18.28 -11.99
CA ALA A 173 -24.83 18.28 -10.72
C ALA A 173 -25.18 17.08 -9.82
N GLU A 174 -25.59 15.96 -10.41
CA GLU A 174 -25.64 14.68 -9.70
C GLU A 174 -24.21 14.23 -9.36
N ILE A 175 -23.99 13.82 -8.11
CA ILE A 175 -22.74 13.21 -7.67
C ILE A 175 -22.78 11.73 -8.05
N LEU A 176 -21.97 11.34 -9.04
CA LEU A 176 -21.89 9.96 -9.52
C LEU A 176 -20.87 9.14 -8.70
N ALA A 177 -19.87 9.81 -8.13
CA ALA A 177 -18.96 9.23 -7.15
C ALA A 177 -18.45 10.29 -6.17
N LEU A 178 -18.31 9.91 -4.90
CA LEU A 178 -17.75 10.70 -3.80
C LEU A 178 -16.90 9.78 -2.91
N ALA A 179 -15.67 9.53 -3.34
CA ALA A 179 -14.74 8.63 -2.69
C ALA A 179 -13.85 9.38 -1.69
N SER A 180 -13.57 8.77 -0.54
CA SER A 180 -12.62 9.28 0.46
C SER A 180 -11.62 8.19 0.87
N TYR A 181 -10.36 8.58 1.07
CA TYR A 181 -9.30 7.74 1.61
C TYR A 181 -8.70 8.39 2.86
N PRO A 182 -8.46 7.63 3.95
CA PRO A 182 -8.75 6.20 4.11
C PRO A 182 -10.26 5.88 4.19
N SER A 183 -10.65 4.67 3.78
CA SER A 183 -12.02 4.14 3.91
C SER A 183 -12.12 3.09 5.03
N TYR A 184 -13.34 2.73 5.43
CA TYR A 184 -13.65 1.79 6.50
C TYR A 184 -14.85 0.91 6.12
N ASP A 185 -15.06 -0.19 6.85
CA ASP A 185 -16.21 -1.08 6.64
C ASP A 185 -17.35 -0.67 7.57
N LEU A 186 -18.54 -0.42 7.02
CA LEU A 186 -19.71 0.00 7.78
C LEU A 186 -20.22 -1.09 8.75
N ASN A 187 -20.04 -2.37 8.42
CA ASN A 187 -20.39 -3.45 9.34
C ASN A 187 -19.42 -3.52 10.54
N HIS A 188 -18.26 -2.86 10.43
CA HIS A 188 -17.23 -2.80 11.46
C HIS A 188 -16.90 -1.34 11.81
N TYR A 189 -17.94 -0.50 11.96
CA TYR A 189 -17.82 0.96 12.15
C TYR A 189 -16.83 1.36 13.26
N THR A 190 -16.78 0.62 14.37
CA THR A 190 -15.90 0.91 15.52
C THR A 190 -14.41 0.70 15.24
N LEU A 191 -14.05 -0.12 14.25
CA LEU A 191 -12.65 -0.37 13.85
C LEU A 191 -12.07 0.73 12.95
N GLY A 192 -12.94 1.56 12.35
CA GLY A 192 -12.55 2.72 11.56
C GLY A 192 -12.03 3.86 12.45
N SER A 193 -10.92 4.49 12.05
CA SER A 193 -10.46 5.73 12.72
C SER A 193 -11.45 6.87 12.48
N GLU A 194 -11.57 7.80 13.43
CA GLU A 194 -12.42 9.01 13.28
C GLU A 194 -12.13 9.81 12.00
N GLN A 195 -10.87 9.83 11.56
CA GLN A 195 -10.47 10.47 10.33
C GLN A 195 -11.02 9.78 9.06
N ALA A 196 -11.18 8.45 9.09
CA ALA A 196 -11.68 7.66 7.96
C ALA A 196 -13.20 7.76 7.80
N LYS A 197 -13.90 8.07 8.89
CA LYS A 197 -15.37 8.18 8.94
C LYS A 197 -15.87 9.43 8.22
N ARG A 198 -15.12 10.53 8.30
CA ARG A 198 -15.48 11.80 7.67
C ARG A 198 -15.38 11.78 6.15
N ASN A 199 -16.40 12.32 5.50
CA ASN A 199 -16.39 12.55 4.06
C ASN A 199 -15.50 13.74 3.70
N LEU A 200 -14.32 13.47 3.16
CA LEU A 200 -13.31 14.49 2.85
C LEU A 200 -13.78 15.47 1.77
N GLY A 201 -14.66 15.04 0.85
CA GLY A 201 -15.12 15.90 -0.24
C GLY A 201 -15.94 17.11 0.24
N VAL A 202 -16.67 16.96 1.35
CA VAL A 202 -17.54 18.01 1.93
C VAL A 202 -16.97 18.63 3.21
N TRP A 203 -16.13 17.91 3.93
CA TRP A 203 -15.63 18.34 5.24
C TRP A 203 -14.23 18.97 5.19
N PHE A 204 -13.32 18.44 4.37
CA PHE A 204 -11.92 18.89 4.36
C PHE A 204 -11.79 20.24 3.65
N ALA A 205 -11.19 21.22 4.32
CA ALA A 205 -10.89 22.52 3.74
C ALA A 205 -9.38 22.64 3.45
N TYR A 206 -9.02 23.16 2.28
CA TYR A 206 -7.62 23.32 1.85
C TYR A 206 -7.41 24.57 1.00
N GLU A 207 -6.16 25.00 0.84
CA GLU A 207 -5.80 26.06 -0.09
C GLU A 207 -5.78 25.53 -1.53
N PRO A 208 -6.62 26.04 -2.45
CA PRO A 208 -6.79 25.47 -3.80
C PRO A 208 -5.59 25.69 -4.72
N GLY A 209 -4.69 26.61 -4.37
CA GLY A 209 -3.52 26.94 -5.18
C GLY A 209 -3.88 27.32 -6.62
N SER A 210 -3.05 26.93 -7.58
CA SER A 210 -3.14 27.41 -8.97
C SER A 210 -4.45 27.06 -9.70
N ILE A 211 -5.26 26.11 -9.20
CA ILE A 211 -6.59 25.82 -9.76
C ILE A 211 -7.52 27.04 -9.62
N PHE A 212 -7.29 27.86 -8.60
CA PHE A 212 -8.06 29.07 -8.34
C PHE A 212 -7.88 30.17 -9.39
N LYS A 213 -6.80 30.13 -10.19
CA LYS A 213 -6.51 31.11 -11.25
C LYS A 213 -7.59 31.15 -12.33
N ILE A 214 -8.32 30.04 -12.50
CA ILE A 214 -9.47 29.92 -13.41
C ILE A 214 -10.55 30.94 -13.03
N ILE A 215 -10.78 31.13 -11.73
CA ILE A 215 -11.81 32.04 -11.19
C ILE A 215 -11.47 33.50 -11.48
N ALA A 216 -10.22 33.89 -11.24
CA ALA A 216 -9.76 35.24 -11.52
C ALA A 216 -9.76 35.55 -13.03
N SER A 217 -9.34 34.58 -13.86
CA SER A 217 -9.29 34.75 -15.31
C SER A 217 -10.68 34.79 -15.94
N SER A 218 -11.60 33.93 -15.51
CA SER A 218 -12.98 33.97 -15.99
C SER A 218 -13.69 35.25 -15.56
N ALA A 219 -13.41 35.76 -14.36
CA ALA A 219 -13.96 37.02 -13.86
C ALA A 219 -13.55 38.21 -14.72
N ILE A 220 -12.27 38.37 -15.04
CA ILE A 220 -11.80 39.53 -15.83
C ILE A 220 -12.30 39.49 -17.28
N LEU A 221 -12.38 38.29 -17.88
CA LEU A 221 -13.00 38.09 -19.20
C LEU A 221 -14.50 38.39 -19.15
N ASN A 222 -15.17 38.02 -18.04
CA ASN A 222 -16.59 38.30 -17.86
C ASN A 222 -16.89 39.77 -17.58
N GLU A 223 -15.99 40.53 -16.98
CA GLU A 223 -16.14 41.98 -16.92
C GLU A 223 -15.79 42.66 -18.26
N GLY A 224 -15.19 41.94 -19.21
CA GLY A 224 -14.78 42.49 -20.50
C GLY A 224 -13.59 43.45 -20.41
N ILE A 225 -12.88 43.43 -19.27
CA ILE A 225 -11.70 44.28 -19.00
C ILE A 225 -10.50 43.80 -19.82
N MET A 226 -10.39 42.48 -20.04
CA MET A 226 -9.36 41.86 -20.87
C MET A 226 -9.97 40.87 -21.85
N SER A 227 -9.28 40.64 -22.96
CA SER A 227 -9.47 39.51 -23.88
C SER A 227 -8.39 38.44 -23.64
N PRO A 228 -8.55 37.21 -24.18
CA PRO A 228 -7.52 36.17 -24.07
C PRO A 228 -6.12 36.59 -24.58
N GLU A 229 -6.08 37.49 -25.56
CA GLU A 229 -4.87 38.02 -26.21
C GLU A 229 -4.28 39.23 -25.47
N SER A 230 -5.01 39.80 -24.50
CA SER A 230 -4.52 40.93 -23.70
C SER A 230 -3.24 40.55 -22.97
N THR A 231 -2.20 41.39 -23.07
CA THR A 231 -0.87 41.05 -22.55
C THR A 231 -0.58 41.69 -21.20
N VAL A 232 0.11 40.95 -20.34
CA VAL A 232 0.63 41.38 -19.05
C VAL A 232 2.13 41.10 -18.99
N PHE A 233 2.91 42.08 -18.54
CA PHE A 233 4.34 41.88 -18.29
C PHE A 233 4.56 41.17 -16.94
N CYS A 234 5.15 39.99 -16.95
CA CYS A 234 5.37 39.15 -15.76
C CYS A 234 6.71 39.41 -15.05
N GLU A 235 7.30 40.60 -15.25
CA GLU A 235 8.46 41.10 -14.48
C GLU A 235 9.68 40.17 -14.53
N ASN A 236 9.87 39.47 -15.66
CA ASN A 236 10.92 38.49 -15.86
C ASN A 236 10.99 37.45 -14.72
N GLY A 237 9.84 37.14 -14.10
CA GLY A 237 9.70 36.13 -13.05
C GLY A 237 9.97 36.58 -11.62
N ARG A 238 10.21 37.87 -11.35
CA ARG A 238 10.37 38.41 -9.98
C ARG A 238 9.61 39.71 -9.81
N TYR A 239 8.58 39.72 -8.97
CA TYR A 239 7.76 40.90 -8.69
C TYR A 239 7.82 41.27 -7.21
N ARG A 240 8.22 42.50 -6.91
CA ARG A 240 8.26 43.03 -5.53
C ARG A 240 6.95 43.73 -5.20
N LEU A 241 6.26 43.24 -4.18
CA LEU A 241 5.05 43.87 -3.62
C LEU A 241 5.42 45.13 -2.82
N ALA A 242 4.43 46.00 -2.59
CA ALA A 242 4.61 47.27 -1.89
C ALA A 242 5.18 47.11 -0.46
N ASN A 243 4.93 45.97 0.19
CA ASN A 243 5.47 45.63 1.51
C ASN A 243 6.88 45.01 1.47
N GLY A 244 7.54 44.97 0.31
CA GLY A 244 8.89 44.41 0.13
C GLY A 244 8.95 42.91 -0.15
N ARG A 245 7.84 42.16 -0.03
CA ARG A 245 7.81 40.72 -0.35
C ARG A 245 8.02 40.48 -1.85
N ILE A 246 8.80 39.47 -2.22
CA ILE A 246 9.07 39.11 -3.62
C ILE A 246 8.25 37.88 -3.99
N ILE A 247 7.38 38.01 -4.99
CA ILE A 247 6.68 36.91 -5.65
C ILE A 247 7.51 36.44 -6.83
N ARG A 248 7.62 35.11 -7.00
CA ARG A 248 8.41 34.49 -8.06
C ARG A 248 7.55 33.57 -8.91
N ASP A 249 7.80 33.59 -10.21
CA ASP A 249 7.37 32.52 -11.11
C ASP A 249 8.44 31.43 -11.19
N VAL A 250 8.03 30.21 -11.54
CA VAL A 250 8.93 29.04 -11.71
C VAL A 250 10.04 29.31 -12.75
N SER A 251 9.75 30.11 -13.76
CA SER A 251 10.72 30.55 -14.77
C SER A 251 10.53 32.04 -15.07
N GLY A 252 11.60 32.69 -15.53
CA GLY A 252 11.56 34.10 -15.94
C GLY A 252 10.62 34.28 -17.14
N LYS A 253 9.58 35.11 -16.99
CA LYS A 253 8.57 35.35 -18.02
C LYS A 253 8.46 36.85 -18.29
N GLY A 254 8.61 37.24 -19.54
CA GLY A 254 8.41 38.62 -20.01
C GLY A 254 6.93 38.93 -20.22
N TRP A 255 6.58 39.40 -21.41
CA TRP A 255 5.17 39.59 -21.80
C TRP A 255 4.48 38.26 -22.05
N LEU A 256 3.29 38.08 -21.47
CA LEU A 256 2.40 36.95 -21.72
C LEU A 256 0.99 37.44 -22.02
N THR A 257 0.28 36.80 -22.94
CA THR A 257 -1.19 36.98 -23.07
C THR A 257 -1.91 36.40 -21.84
N LEU A 258 -3.16 36.78 -21.57
CA LEU A 258 -3.98 36.20 -20.50
C LEU A 258 -4.07 34.67 -20.63
N GLU A 259 -4.26 34.18 -21.85
CA GLU A 259 -4.21 32.75 -22.14
C GLU A 259 -2.86 32.13 -21.73
N GLN A 260 -1.75 32.76 -22.10
CA GLN A 260 -0.41 32.29 -21.75
C GLN A 260 -0.11 32.39 -20.24
N VAL A 261 -0.72 33.34 -19.53
CA VAL A 261 -0.64 33.43 -18.06
C VAL A 261 -1.24 32.17 -17.42
N LEU A 262 -2.38 31.70 -17.93
CA LEU A 262 -2.98 30.43 -17.51
C LEU A 262 -2.16 29.23 -17.96
N HIS A 263 -1.72 29.16 -19.23
CA HIS A 263 -0.93 28.04 -19.77
C HIS A 263 0.43 27.87 -19.10
N LYS A 264 1.09 28.97 -18.76
CA LYS A 264 2.39 28.95 -18.06
C LYS A 264 2.22 29.06 -16.54
N SER A 265 0.98 29.07 -16.03
CA SER A 265 0.63 29.25 -14.61
C SER A 265 1.45 30.35 -13.92
N SER A 266 1.51 31.56 -14.50
CA SER A 266 2.25 32.69 -13.90
C SER A 266 1.52 33.25 -12.67
N ASN A 267 2.18 33.29 -11.51
CA ASN A 267 1.62 33.91 -10.30
C ASN A 267 1.64 35.44 -10.44
N ILE A 268 2.71 35.98 -11.01
CA ILE A 268 2.87 37.43 -11.22
C ILE A 268 1.82 37.95 -12.20
N GLY A 269 1.59 37.24 -13.30
CA GLY A 269 0.53 37.56 -14.26
C GLY A 269 -0.85 37.60 -13.59
N MET A 270 -1.15 36.64 -12.72
CA MET A 270 -2.43 36.59 -12.00
C MET A 270 -2.62 37.73 -11.00
N ILE A 271 -1.58 38.12 -10.27
CA ILE A 271 -1.64 39.29 -9.37
C ILE A 271 -2.00 40.54 -10.17
N LYS A 272 -1.37 40.73 -11.33
CA LYS A 272 -1.61 41.89 -12.19
C LYS A 272 -3.00 41.86 -12.85
N ILE A 273 -3.45 40.68 -13.29
CA ILE A 273 -4.84 40.49 -13.77
C ILE A 273 -5.84 40.90 -12.69
N VAL A 274 -5.69 40.41 -11.45
CA VAL A 274 -6.61 40.78 -10.36
C VAL A 274 -6.48 42.26 -9.98
N LYS A 275 -5.31 42.86 -10.12
CA LYS A 275 -5.12 44.31 -9.92
C LYS A 275 -5.95 45.13 -10.91
N GLU A 276 -6.04 44.70 -12.17
CA GLU A 276 -6.91 45.34 -13.18
C GLU A 276 -8.40 45.07 -12.92
N LEU A 277 -8.76 43.86 -12.47
CA LEU A 277 -10.15 43.52 -12.14
C LEU A 277 -10.68 44.32 -10.93
N GLY A 278 -9.82 44.62 -9.97
CA GLY A 278 -10.17 45.23 -8.70
C GLY A 278 -10.59 44.21 -7.65
N ARG A 279 -10.24 44.47 -6.38
CA ARG A 279 -10.43 43.52 -5.27
C ARG A 279 -11.90 43.27 -4.93
N GLU A 280 -12.75 44.30 -5.05
CA GLU A 280 -14.17 44.22 -4.77
C GLU A 280 -14.88 43.34 -5.80
N ASN A 281 -14.57 43.52 -7.08
CA ASN A 281 -15.07 42.68 -8.16
C ASN A 281 -14.58 41.24 -8.00
N PHE A 282 -13.28 41.05 -7.74
CA PHE A 282 -12.74 39.71 -7.57
C PHE A 282 -13.43 38.95 -6.42
N SER A 283 -13.59 39.58 -5.26
CA SER A 283 -14.32 38.94 -4.15
C SER A 283 -15.78 38.64 -4.50
N THR A 284 -16.44 39.54 -5.24
CA THR A 284 -17.81 39.29 -5.71
C THR A 284 -17.87 38.04 -6.58
N TYR A 285 -16.88 37.80 -7.45
CA TYR A 285 -16.81 36.56 -8.22
C TYR A 285 -16.53 35.34 -7.34
N ILE A 286 -15.62 35.42 -6.37
CA ILE A 286 -15.38 34.32 -5.42
C ILE A 286 -16.71 33.90 -4.76
N GLU A 287 -17.52 34.84 -4.31
CA GLU A 287 -18.85 34.56 -3.75
C GLU A 287 -19.86 34.06 -4.79
N LYS A 288 -19.86 34.61 -6.02
CA LYS A 288 -20.73 34.14 -7.12
C LYS A 288 -20.44 32.69 -7.50
N TYR A 289 -19.18 32.26 -7.43
CA TYR A 289 -18.77 30.87 -7.63
C TYR A 289 -19.16 29.93 -6.47
N GLY A 290 -19.70 30.47 -5.38
CA GLY A 290 -20.23 29.69 -4.25
C GLY A 290 -19.25 29.47 -3.09
N PHE A 291 -18.05 30.07 -3.14
CA PHE A 291 -17.09 29.95 -2.05
C PHE A 291 -17.52 30.74 -0.81
N GLY A 292 -17.11 30.28 0.36
CA GLY A 292 -17.47 30.88 1.66
C GLY A 292 -18.86 30.51 2.18
N LYS A 293 -19.60 29.66 1.46
CA LYS A 293 -20.92 29.12 1.86
C LYS A 293 -20.97 27.63 1.58
N ALA A 294 -21.77 26.91 2.35
CA ALA A 294 -22.11 25.51 2.06
C ALA A 294 -22.75 25.42 0.65
N THR A 295 -22.41 24.38 -0.12
CA THR A 295 -22.99 24.14 -1.45
C THR A 295 -24.46 23.75 -1.37
N GLY A 296 -24.88 23.20 -0.22
CA GLY A 296 -26.23 22.71 0.02
C GLY A 296 -26.44 21.30 -0.48
N VAL A 297 -25.37 20.51 -0.57
CA VAL A 297 -25.47 19.06 -0.80
C VAL A 297 -26.26 18.41 0.33
N ASP A 298 -27.03 17.39 0.01
CA ASP A 298 -27.84 16.56 0.89
C ASP A 298 -26.98 15.56 1.70
N LEU A 299 -25.92 16.07 2.32
CA LEU A 299 -25.05 15.37 3.26
C LEU A 299 -24.79 16.24 4.51
N PRO A 300 -24.59 15.63 5.68
CA PRO A 300 -24.35 16.37 6.91
C PRO A 300 -22.91 16.91 6.98
N TYR A 301 -22.68 17.85 7.90
CA TYR A 301 -21.36 18.39 8.27
C TYR A 301 -20.55 19.01 7.11
N GLU A 302 -21.23 19.57 6.11
CA GLU A 302 -20.59 20.33 5.05
C GLU A 302 -19.89 21.59 5.61
N HIS A 303 -18.60 21.74 5.29
CA HIS A 303 -17.84 22.93 5.63
C HIS A 303 -18.04 24.02 4.57
N SER A 304 -18.20 25.27 4.99
CA SER A 304 -18.39 26.41 4.08
C SER A 304 -17.09 26.94 3.43
N GLY A 305 -15.94 26.32 3.68
CA GLY A 305 -14.63 26.96 3.52
C GLY A 305 -14.40 28.16 4.45
N SER A 306 -13.31 28.89 4.24
CA SER A 306 -12.96 30.13 4.96
C SER A 306 -12.42 31.18 3.98
N LEU A 307 -13.05 32.36 3.98
CA LEU A 307 -12.65 33.52 3.19
C LEU A 307 -12.46 34.72 4.14
N TYR A 308 -11.35 35.44 4.02
CA TYR A 308 -11.21 36.73 4.68
C TYR A 308 -12.16 37.75 4.05
N ALA A 309 -12.82 38.57 4.87
CA ALA A 309 -13.64 39.66 4.33
C ALA A 309 -12.79 40.64 3.53
N VAL A 310 -13.32 41.15 2.41
CA VAL A 310 -12.62 42.05 1.47
C VAL A 310 -11.98 43.26 2.17
N LYS A 311 -12.64 43.79 3.20
CA LYS A 311 -12.14 44.91 4.00
C LYS A 311 -10.81 44.62 4.73
N HIS A 312 -10.47 43.35 4.90
CA HIS A 312 -9.22 42.88 5.51
C HIS A 312 -8.18 42.47 4.45
N TRP A 313 -8.48 42.59 3.16
CA TRP A 313 -7.52 42.31 2.12
C TRP A 313 -6.54 43.48 1.99
N ASP A 314 -5.36 43.25 2.52
CA ASP A 314 -4.20 44.12 2.41
C ASP A 314 -3.37 43.80 1.15
N THR A 315 -2.24 44.50 1.01
CA THR A 315 -1.28 44.26 -0.10
C THR A 315 -0.73 42.82 -0.11
N HIS A 316 -0.74 42.13 1.02
CA HIS A 316 -0.34 40.73 1.12
C HIS A 316 -1.40 39.80 0.51
N SER A 317 -2.67 39.98 0.89
CA SER A 317 -3.80 39.19 0.37
C SER A 317 -3.94 39.32 -1.15
N LEU A 318 -3.78 40.53 -1.69
CA LEU A 318 -3.78 40.77 -3.13
C LEU A 318 -2.56 40.16 -3.86
N GLY A 319 -1.50 39.85 -3.12
CA GLY A 319 -0.31 39.16 -3.63
C GLY A 319 -0.38 37.63 -3.57
N SER A 320 -1.44 37.03 -3.01
CA SER A 320 -1.53 35.57 -2.80
C SER A 320 -2.88 34.95 -3.21
N VAL A 321 -4.00 35.61 -2.89
CA VAL A 321 -5.36 35.11 -3.19
C VAL A 321 -5.62 34.90 -4.69
N PRO A 322 -5.10 35.72 -5.63
CA PRO A 322 -5.30 35.51 -7.07
C PRO A 322 -4.90 34.13 -7.61
N PHE A 323 -4.03 33.42 -6.89
CA PHE A 323 -3.59 32.07 -7.22
C PHE A 323 -3.84 31.07 -6.08
N GLY A 324 -4.85 31.36 -5.24
CA GLY A 324 -5.43 30.40 -4.32
C GLY A 324 -4.69 30.20 -3.00
N GLN A 325 -3.86 31.16 -2.57
CA GLN A 325 -3.21 31.16 -1.24
C GLN A 325 -3.85 32.19 -0.31
N GLY A 326 -4.13 31.81 0.94
CA GLY A 326 -4.83 32.64 1.91
C GLY A 326 -6.35 32.50 1.90
N ILE A 327 -6.88 31.46 1.24
CA ILE A 327 -8.30 31.08 1.27
C ILE A 327 -8.41 29.56 1.44
N MET A 328 -9.46 29.09 2.12
CA MET A 328 -9.71 27.66 2.30
C MET A 328 -11.04 27.29 1.65
N VAL A 329 -11.04 26.25 0.82
CA VAL A 329 -12.24 25.75 0.13
C VAL A 329 -12.35 24.24 0.29
N THR A 330 -13.55 23.68 0.15
CA THR A 330 -13.72 22.22 0.10
C THR A 330 -13.51 21.69 -1.31
N PRO A 331 -13.12 20.41 -1.47
CA PRO A 331 -13.06 19.76 -2.78
C PRO A 331 -14.38 19.84 -3.56
N LEU A 332 -15.53 19.71 -2.88
CA LEU A 332 -16.84 19.85 -3.51
C LEU A 332 -17.08 21.28 -4.03
N GLN A 333 -16.76 22.32 -3.26
CA GLN A 333 -16.85 23.70 -3.72
C GLN A 333 -15.99 23.92 -4.97
N MET A 334 -14.77 23.37 -5.00
CA MET A 334 -13.86 23.55 -6.14
C MET A 334 -14.37 22.85 -7.40
N VAL A 335 -14.86 21.60 -7.32
CA VAL A 335 -15.41 20.91 -8.50
C VAL A 335 -16.72 21.55 -8.98
N SER A 336 -17.57 22.05 -8.07
CA SER A 336 -18.76 22.84 -8.43
C SER A 336 -18.39 24.13 -9.17
N ALA A 337 -17.33 24.83 -8.73
CA ALA A 337 -16.86 26.03 -9.40
C ALA A 337 -16.26 25.73 -10.79
N LEU A 338 -15.57 24.60 -10.98
CA LEU A 338 -15.12 24.16 -12.30
C LEU A 338 -16.30 23.75 -13.20
N ASN A 339 -17.35 23.16 -12.63
CA ASN A 339 -18.54 22.79 -13.38
C ASN A 339 -19.24 24.00 -14.01
N VAL A 340 -19.15 25.18 -13.39
CA VAL A 340 -19.62 26.45 -13.99
C VAL A 340 -19.00 26.67 -15.38
N ILE A 341 -17.72 26.33 -15.57
CA ILE A 341 -17.08 26.45 -16.88
C ILE A 341 -17.65 25.41 -17.85
N ALA A 342 -17.76 24.16 -17.39
CA ALA A 342 -18.18 23.02 -18.21
C ALA A 342 -19.67 23.06 -18.64
N ASN A 343 -20.53 23.74 -17.89
CA ASN A 343 -21.99 23.74 -18.09
C ASN A 343 -22.55 25.07 -18.65
N GLY A 344 -21.69 25.91 -19.23
CA GLY A 344 -22.13 27.15 -19.87
C GLY A 344 -22.32 28.34 -18.92
N GLY A 345 -21.63 28.33 -17.78
CA GLY A 345 -21.53 29.48 -16.87
C GLY A 345 -22.48 29.44 -15.68
N LYS A 346 -23.09 28.29 -15.37
CA LYS A 346 -24.14 28.15 -14.34
C LYS A 346 -23.62 27.44 -13.10
N LEU A 347 -23.88 28.01 -11.93
CA LEU A 347 -23.67 27.31 -10.67
C LEU A 347 -24.91 26.47 -10.38
N LEU A 348 -24.74 25.15 -10.30
CA LEU A 348 -25.78 24.19 -9.95
C LEU A 348 -25.53 23.68 -8.53
N ARG A 349 -26.60 23.38 -7.78
CA ARG A 349 -26.49 22.74 -6.46
C ARG A 349 -26.15 21.25 -6.63
N PRO A 350 -25.01 20.76 -6.11
CA PRO A 350 -24.69 19.35 -6.15
C PRO A 350 -25.65 18.56 -5.25
N HIS A 351 -26.00 17.33 -5.66
CA HIS A 351 -26.85 16.44 -4.86
C HIS A 351 -26.47 14.96 -5.07
N ILE A 352 -26.71 14.15 -4.04
CA ILE A 352 -26.36 12.72 -4.00
C ILE A 352 -27.59 11.80 -3.93
N THR A 353 -28.78 12.33 -3.65
CA THR A 353 -30.05 11.58 -3.65
C THR A 353 -30.83 11.82 -4.92
N ARG A 354 -31.23 10.75 -5.60
CA ARG A 354 -32.07 10.79 -6.81
C ARG A 354 -33.54 10.85 -6.46
N GLU A 355 -34.01 9.97 -5.58
CA GLU A 355 -35.42 9.88 -5.19
C GLU A 355 -35.62 9.12 -3.87
N ILE A 356 -36.79 9.30 -3.27
CA ILE A 356 -37.25 8.58 -2.08
C ILE A 356 -38.49 7.78 -2.47
N ARG A 357 -38.53 6.50 -2.08
CA ARG A 357 -39.61 5.55 -2.38
C ARG A 357 -40.25 5.04 -1.10
N ASP A 358 -41.57 4.83 -1.13
CA ASP A 358 -42.26 4.12 -0.04
C ASP A 358 -42.01 2.60 -0.08
N SER A 359 -42.55 1.88 0.90
CA SER A 359 -42.41 0.43 1.02
C SER A 359 -43.01 -0.35 -0.15
N SER A 360 -43.91 0.24 -0.94
CA SER A 360 -44.44 -0.35 -2.18
C SER A 360 -43.56 -0.09 -3.41
N GLY A 361 -42.47 0.67 -3.24
CA GLY A 361 -41.58 1.10 -4.32
C GLY A 361 -42.07 2.33 -5.07
N LYS A 362 -43.17 2.97 -4.66
CA LYS A 362 -43.69 4.18 -5.29
C LYS A 362 -42.82 5.37 -4.91
N VAL A 363 -42.41 6.16 -5.91
CA VAL A 363 -41.64 7.39 -5.70
C VAL A 363 -42.53 8.44 -5.03
N ILE A 364 -42.11 8.90 -3.84
CA ILE A 364 -42.77 9.96 -3.09
C ILE A 364 -42.09 11.31 -3.24
N GLU A 365 -40.78 11.31 -3.49
CA GLU A 365 -39.99 12.52 -3.70
C GLU A 365 -38.91 12.24 -4.75
N LYS A 366 -38.74 13.15 -5.71
CA LYS A 366 -37.70 13.06 -6.74
C LYS A 366 -36.91 14.37 -6.77
N LYS A 367 -35.58 14.26 -6.77
CA LYS A 367 -34.69 15.41 -6.86
C LYS A 367 -34.40 15.74 -8.32
N TYR A 368 -34.21 17.02 -8.59
CA TYR A 368 -33.90 17.56 -9.92
C TYR A 368 -32.76 18.56 -9.80
N ALA A 369 -32.09 18.84 -10.93
CA ALA A 369 -31.03 19.83 -10.99
C ALA A 369 -31.57 21.22 -10.58
N ILE A 370 -30.91 21.86 -9.61
CA ILE A 370 -31.27 23.20 -9.13
C ILE A 370 -30.20 24.19 -9.61
N GLU A 371 -30.59 25.09 -10.50
CA GLU A 371 -29.76 26.23 -10.89
C GLU A 371 -29.76 27.28 -9.77
N VAL A 372 -28.58 27.58 -9.23
CA VAL A 372 -28.40 28.57 -8.18
C VAL A 372 -28.28 29.97 -8.77
N ARG A 373 -27.49 30.13 -9.85
CA ARG A 373 -27.30 31.39 -10.59
C ARG A 373 -26.45 31.20 -11.85
N GLN A 374 -26.55 32.14 -12.78
CA GLN A 374 -25.53 32.37 -13.82
C GLN A 374 -24.34 33.15 -13.21
N VAL A 375 -23.13 32.60 -13.28
CA VAL A 375 -21.91 33.19 -12.71
C VAL A 375 -21.15 34.01 -13.74
N ILE A 376 -20.95 33.44 -14.93
CA ILE A 376 -20.29 34.07 -16.08
C ILE A 376 -21.14 33.88 -17.34
N ARG A 377 -20.97 34.71 -18.36
CA ARG A 377 -21.69 34.58 -19.63
C ARG A 377 -21.35 33.24 -20.31
N PRO A 378 -22.30 32.61 -21.03
CA PRO A 378 -22.03 31.38 -21.77
C PRO A 378 -20.87 31.50 -22.77
N THR A 379 -20.71 32.66 -23.39
CA THR A 379 -19.58 32.96 -24.30
C THR A 379 -18.23 32.90 -23.59
N VAL A 380 -18.16 33.44 -22.36
CA VAL A 380 -16.94 33.42 -21.53
C VAL A 380 -16.66 32.02 -21.00
N ALA A 381 -17.70 31.27 -20.61
CA ALA A 381 -17.55 29.86 -20.23
C ALA A 381 -16.97 29.02 -21.38
N LYS A 382 -17.42 29.26 -22.61
CA LYS A 382 -16.86 28.65 -23.82
C LYS A 382 -15.40 29.07 -24.04
N GLN A 383 -15.08 30.36 -23.97
CA GLN A 383 -13.69 30.85 -24.10
C GLN A 383 -12.76 30.21 -23.06
N MET A 384 -13.19 30.14 -21.80
CA MET A 384 -12.43 29.49 -20.73
C MET A 384 -12.26 27.98 -20.98
N THR A 385 -13.30 27.32 -21.51
CA THR A 385 -13.20 25.91 -21.93
C THR A 385 -12.13 25.75 -23.00
N ASP A 386 -12.15 26.58 -24.04
CA ASP A 386 -11.19 26.51 -25.15
C ASP A 386 -9.75 26.80 -24.67
N ILE A 387 -9.54 27.81 -23.81
CA ILE A 387 -8.25 28.11 -23.17
C ILE A 387 -7.71 26.90 -22.39
N LEU A 388 -8.56 26.25 -21.58
CA LEU A 388 -8.18 25.13 -20.72
C LEU A 388 -7.94 23.82 -21.50
N VAL A 389 -8.60 23.63 -22.65
CA VAL A 389 -8.26 22.56 -23.60
C VAL A 389 -6.88 22.83 -24.21
N GLY A 390 -6.60 24.09 -24.59
CA GLY A 390 -5.29 24.49 -25.10
C GLY A 390 -4.13 24.19 -24.13
N VAL A 391 -4.36 24.25 -22.81
CA VAL A 391 -3.37 23.84 -21.79
C VAL A 391 -2.96 22.36 -21.96
N VAL A 392 -3.92 21.49 -22.28
CA VAL A 392 -3.68 20.04 -22.46
C VAL A 392 -2.91 19.81 -23.76
N GLU A 393 -3.30 20.47 -24.83
CA GLU A 393 -2.73 20.30 -26.18
C GLU A 393 -1.30 20.87 -26.30
N ALA A 394 -1.01 21.99 -25.64
CA ALA A 394 0.31 22.63 -25.64
C ALA A 394 1.37 21.87 -24.82
N SER A 395 0.97 20.98 -23.91
CA SER A 395 1.85 20.28 -22.97
C SER A 395 2.46 18.96 -23.51
N ARG A 396 2.68 18.82 -24.83
CA ARG A 396 3.07 17.57 -25.51
C ARG A 396 4.14 16.72 -24.76
N CYS A 397 3.67 15.75 -23.97
CA CYS A 397 4.40 14.54 -23.57
C CYS A 397 3.95 13.40 -24.51
N PRO A 398 4.79 12.40 -24.82
CA PRO A 398 4.50 11.36 -25.84
C PRO A 398 3.39 10.35 -25.49
N ASN A 399 2.67 10.51 -24.36
CA ASN A 399 1.78 9.47 -23.81
C ASN A 399 0.40 10.02 -23.36
N ASN A 400 -0.23 10.88 -24.15
CA ASN A 400 -1.59 11.35 -23.84
C ASN A 400 -2.63 10.60 -24.70
N ALA A 401 -3.41 9.73 -24.07
CA ALA A 401 -4.68 9.27 -24.60
C ALA A 401 -5.64 10.48 -24.67
N ILE A 402 -5.93 10.94 -25.88
CA ILE A 402 -7.13 11.75 -26.12
C ILE A 402 -8.30 10.76 -25.98
N LEU A 403 -9.15 10.99 -24.97
CA LEU A 403 -10.42 10.27 -24.86
C LEU A 403 -11.27 10.51 -26.12
N GLU A 404 -11.87 9.45 -26.67
CA GLU A 404 -13.09 9.52 -27.49
C GLU A 404 -14.32 9.99 -26.64
N ALA A 405 -14.09 10.83 -25.63
CA ALA A 405 -15.08 11.57 -24.89
C ALA A 405 -14.67 13.06 -24.91
N ASN A 406 -15.58 13.89 -25.41
CA ASN A 406 -15.34 15.27 -25.81
C ASN A 406 -14.65 16.14 -24.74
N ARG A 407 -13.36 16.44 -24.96
CA ARG A 407 -12.53 17.51 -24.34
C ARG A 407 -12.03 17.27 -22.90
N VAL A 408 -10.72 17.41 -22.69
CA VAL A 408 -10.04 17.36 -21.37
C VAL A 408 -9.63 18.78 -20.97
N LEU A 409 -9.89 19.18 -19.72
CA LEU A 409 -9.51 20.48 -19.14
C LEU A 409 -8.41 20.27 -18.09
N ARG A 410 -7.32 21.05 -18.14
CA ARG A 410 -6.17 20.92 -17.20
C ARG A 410 -5.67 22.28 -16.71
N THR A 411 -5.06 22.28 -15.52
CA THR A 411 -4.16 23.36 -15.07
C THR A 411 -2.69 22.93 -15.23
N PRO A 412 -1.75 23.81 -15.57
CA PRO A 412 -0.37 23.38 -15.88
C PRO A 412 0.34 22.68 -14.71
N THR A 413 0.00 23.05 -13.48
CA THR A 413 0.57 22.51 -12.23
C THR A 413 -0.03 21.17 -11.79
N SER A 414 -1.19 20.77 -12.32
CA SER A 414 -1.73 19.43 -12.07
C SER A 414 -1.02 18.43 -12.99
N LYS A 415 -0.38 17.40 -12.42
CA LYS A 415 0.09 16.23 -13.18
C LYS A 415 -1.14 15.51 -13.75
N VAL A 416 -1.06 15.01 -14.97
CA VAL A 416 -2.07 14.12 -15.54
C VAL A 416 -1.96 12.78 -14.78
N PRO A 417 -2.94 12.37 -13.95
CA PRO A 417 -3.07 10.94 -13.70
C PRO A 417 -3.37 10.30 -15.06
N ARG A 418 -2.81 9.12 -15.38
CA ARG A 418 -3.23 8.37 -16.57
C ARG A 418 -4.75 8.19 -16.47
N ILE A 419 -5.52 9.05 -17.14
CA ILE A 419 -6.95 8.85 -17.30
C ILE A 419 -7.02 7.81 -18.38
N PHE A 420 -7.45 6.63 -17.99
CA PHE A 420 -7.62 5.58 -18.93
C PHE A 420 -8.94 5.76 -19.66
N THR A 421 -8.84 5.86 -20.97
CA THR A 421 -9.96 5.72 -21.89
C THR A 421 -10.58 4.35 -21.75
N CYS A 422 -11.81 4.30 -21.21
CA CYS A 422 -12.70 3.16 -21.37
C CYS A 422 -13.35 3.21 -22.77
N CYS A 423 -12.52 3.20 -23.80
CA CYS A 423 -12.82 2.73 -25.15
C CYS A 423 -11.55 1.98 -25.56
N ASP A 424 -11.67 0.66 -25.59
CA ASP A 424 -10.72 -0.34 -26.10
C ASP A 424 -9.40 -0.67 -25.39
N LYS A 425 -9.08 -0.13 -24.21
CA LYS A 425 -7.96 -0.72 -23.42
C LYS A 425 -8.29 -0.89 -21.95
N THR A 426 -8.41 -2.16 -21.61
CA THR A 426 -8.71 -2.71 -20.30
C THR A 426 -7.53 -2.51 -19.36
N ILE A 427 -7.74 -1.72 -18.32
CA ILE A 427 -6.82 -1.58 -17.19
C ILE A 427 -7.30 -2.52 -16.13
N THR A 428 -6.39 -3.41 -15.83
CA THR A 428 -6.46 -4.36 -14.76
C THR A 428 -5.53 -3.87 -13.66
N ASP A 429 -5.94 -4.17 -12.45
CA ASP A 429 -5.16 -3.92 -11.25
C ASP A 429 -3.70 -4.32 -11.40
N ALA A 430 -2.82 -3.58 -10.71
CA ALA A 430 -1.58 -4.15 -10.20
C ALA A 430 -1.89 -5.18 -9.09
N THR A 431 -2.51 -6.29 -9.50
CA THR A 431 -2.13 -7.64 -9.11
C THR A 431 -1.72 -8.32 -10.41
N PRO A 432 -0.68 -9.14 -10.43
CA PRO A 432 -0.09 -9.61 -11.68
C PRO A 432 -0.95 -10.61 -12.47
N TYR A 433 -2.19 -10.85 -12.05
CA TYR A 433 -3.02 -11.93 -12.56
C TYR A 433 -3.88 -11.57 -13.77
N CYS A 434 -3.83 -10.34 -14.28
CA CYS A 434 -4.76 -9.98 -15.34
C CYS A 434 -4.19 -8.99 -16.35
N GLU A 435 -3.04 -9.24 -16.98
CA GLU A 435 -2.82 -8.59 -18.28
C GLU A 435 -3.84 -9.16 -19.28
N ARG A 436 -4.85 -8.38 -19.72
CA ARG A 436 -5.76 -8.79 -20.80
C ARG A 436 -4.97 -8.88 -22.10
N ARG A 437 -4.39 -10.06 -22.34
CA ARG A 437 -4.13 -10.59 -23.67
C ARG A 437 -5.49 -10.88 -24.32
N GLY A 438 -5.58 -10.81 -25.65
CA GLY A 438 -6.70 -11.48 -26.34
C GLY A 438 -6.77 -12.93 -25.88
N ALA A 439 -7.97 -13.54 -25.87
CA ALA A 439 -8.17 -14.86 -25.32
C ALA A 439 -7.09 -15.86 -25.76
N VAL A 440 -6.49 -16.58 -24.80
CA VAL A 440 -5.43 -17.57 -25.04
C VAL A 440 -6.06 -18.96 -25.04
N LYS A 441 -5.66 -19.84 -25.95
CA LYS A 441 -6.19 -21.21 -25.95
C LYS A 441 -5.65 -22.01 -24.75
N LEU A 442 -6.51 -22.76 -24.08
CA LEU A 442 -6.12 -23.57 -22.92
C LEU A 442 -4.92 -24.48 -23.21
N HIS A 443 -4.91 -25.18 -24.34
CA HIS A 443 -3.79 -26.05 -24.70
C HIS A 443 -2.43 -25.33 -24.82
N GLU A 444 -2.41 -24.02 -25.08
CA GLU A 444 -1.17 -23.22 -25.06
C GLU A 444 -0.68 -23.00 -23.63
N LEU A 445 -1.60 -22.73 -22.69
CA LEU A 445 -1.28 -22.58 -21.27
C LEU A 445 -0.78 -23.89 -20.65
N LEU A 446 -1.26 -25.04 -21.15
CA LEU A 446 -0.91 -26.37 -20.67
C LEU A 446 0.44 -26.89 -21.20
N ARG A 447 1.12 -26.19 -22.10
CA ARG A 447 2.40 -26.65 -22.68
C ARG A 447 3.47 -26.85 -21.59
N GLY A 448 4.09 -28.03 -21.59
CA GLY A 448 5.17 -28.37 -20.65
C GLY A 448 4.70 -28.71 -19.23
N LEU A 449 3.39 -28.70 -18.95
CA LEU A 449 2.86 -29.21 -17.69
C LEU A 449 2.87 -30.74 -17.71
N ASN A 450 3.16 -31.34 -16.56
CA ASN A 450 2.95 -32.77 -16.35
C ASN A 450 1.46 -33.00 -16.04
N ILE A 451 0.71 -33.47 -17.02
CA ILE A 451 -0.73 -33.73 -16.89
C ILE A 451 -0.93 -35.22 -16.60
N THR A 452 -1.55 -35.51 -15.45
CA THR A 452 -1.89 -36.88 -15.06
C THR A 452 -3.08 -37.39 -15.87
N THR A 453 -4.16 -36.60 -15.90
CA THR A 453 -5.37 -36.86 -16.68
C THR A 453 -6.06 -35.55 -17.04
N SER A 454 -6.91 -35.56 -18.06
CA SER A 454 -7.76 -34.41 -18.42
C SER A 454 -9.13 -34.87 -18.90
N SER A 455 -10.18 -34.11 -18.58
CA SER A 455 -11.54 -34.30 -19.07
C SER A 455 -12.10 -33.00 -19.66
N GLY A 456 -12.96 -33.11 -20.69
CA GLY A 456 -13.51 -31.95 -21.41
C GLY A 456 -12.65 -31.50 -22.59
N SER A 457 -13.04 -30.37 -23.21
CA SER A 457 -12.29 -29.79 -24.35
C SER A 457 -11.06 -29.04 -23.86
N LEU A 458 -9.94 -29.18 -24.59
CA LEU A 458 -8.74 -28.36 -24.40
C LEU A 458 -8.65 -27.18 -25.38
N ASP A 459 -9.61 -27.07 -26.29
CA ASP A 459 -9.76 -25.94 -27.20
C ASP A 459 -10.79 -24.95 -26.64
N ILE A 460 -10.39 -24.26 -25.57
CA ILE A 460 -11.20 -23.27 -24.86
C ILE A 460 -10.43 -21.96 -24.82
N ASP A 461 -11.14 -20.86 -25.08
CA ASP A 461 -10.64 -19.50 -24.93
C ASP A 461 -10.59 -19.11 -23.46
N ILE A 462 -9.38 -18.83 -22.96
CA ILE A 462 -9.11 -18.44 -21.58
C ILE A 462 -8.85 -16.95 -21.51
N THR A 463 -9.59 -16.28 -20.63
CA THR A 463 -9.55 -14.82 -20.42
C THR A 463 -8.68 -14.41 -19.23
N GLY A 464 -8.34 -15.35 -18.34
CA GLY A 464 -7.49 -15.11 -17.18
C GLY A 464 -7.18 -16.39 -16.39
N VAL A 465 -6.37 -16.26 -15.35
CA VAL A 465 -5.99 -17.36 -14.45
C VAL A 465 -6.11 -16.85 -13.02
N ALA A 466 -6.63 -17.69 -12.11
CA ALA A 466 -6.72 -17.36 -10.69
C ALA A 466 -6.41 -18.60 -9.85
N SER A 467 -5.71 -18.41 -8.72
CA SER A 467 -5.56 -19.42 -7.66
C SER A 467 -6.31 -19.04 -6.37
N ASP A 468 -7.01 -17.91 -6.39
CA ASP A 468 -7.90 -17.43 -5.34
C ASP A 468 -9.31 -17.33 -5.92
N ASN A 469 -10.25 -18.12 -5.39
CA ASN A 469 -11.64 -18.18 -5.86
C ASN A 469 -12.34 -16.81 -5.79
N ARG A 470 -11.89 -15.90 -4.93
CA ARG A 470 -12.42 -14.53 -4.82
C ARG A 470 -12.03 -13.64 -6.01
N LYS A 471 -11.02 -14.05 -6.79
CA LYS A 471 -10.50 -13.33 -7.97
C LYS A 471 -10.86 -14.01 -9.29
N VAL A 472 -11.69 -15.05 -9.26
CA VAL A 472 -12.17 -15.72 -10.47
C VAL A 472 -13.16 -14.81 -11.18
N GLU A 473 -12.96 -14.64 -12.48
CA GLU A 473 -13.87 -13.97 -13.41
C GLU A 473 -14.32 -14.94 -14.51
N LEU A 474 -15.33 -14.52 -15.28
CA LEU A 474 -15.86 -15.31 -16.38
C LEU A 474 -14.78 -15.64 -17.42
N GLY A 475 -14.61 -16.93 -17.70
CA GLY A 475 -13.64 -17.45 -18.67
C GLY A 475 -12.26 -17.78 -18.08
N ASN A 476 -12.06 -17.61 -16.78
CA ASN A 476 -10.77 -17.89 -16.15
C ASN A 476 -10.51 -19.40 -15.97
N VAL A 477 -9.22 -19.74 -15.91
CA VAL A 477 -8.74 -20.99 -15.30
C VAL A 477 -8.67 -20.78 -13.78
N PHE A 478 -9.23 -21.70 -13.01
CA PHE A 478 -9.03 -21.77 -11.55
C PHE A 478 -8.03 -22.88 -11.20
N VAL A 479 -6.88 -22.52 -10.61
CA VAL A 479 -5.82 -23.46 -10.24
C VAL A 479 -5.88 -23.77 -8.75
N CYS A 480 -6.11 -25.04 -8.44
CA CYS A 480 -6.24 -25.61 -7.11
C CYS A 480 -4.96 -26.32 -6.67
N TYR A 481 -4.62 -26.15 -5.40
CA TYR A 481 -3.56 -26.84 -4.67
C TYR A 481 -3.82 -26.80 -3.15
N GLN A 482 -3.17 -27.69 -2.42
CA GLN A 482 -3.14 -27.64 -0.95
C GLN A 482 -2.34 -26.40 -0.46
N GLY A 483 -3.02 -25.45 0.17
CA GLY A 483 -2.41 -24.30 0.84
C GLY A 483 -1.87 -24.66 2.24
N ILE A 484 -1.25 -23.68 2.93
CA ILE A 484 -0.77 -23.86 4.31
C ILE A 484 -1.95 -23.98 5.28
N SER A 485 -2.96 -23.12 5.10
CA SER A 485 -4.12 -23.03 6.00
C SER A 485 -5.40 -23.61 5.39
N VAL A 486 -5.47 -23.69 4.06
CA VAL A 486 -6.71 -23.95 3.32
C VAL A 486 -6.41 -24.78 2.07
N ASP A 487 -7.27 -25.75 1.79
CA ASP A 487 -7.27 -26.48 0.52
C ASP A 487 -8.19 -25.79 -0.49
N SER A 488 -7.60 -25.25 -1.57
CA SER A 488 -8.35 -24.50 -2.58
C SER A 488 -9.31 -25.36 -3.42
N HIS A 489 -9.14 -26.70 -3.42
CA HIS A 489 -10.09 -27.61 -4.06
C HIS A 489 -11.51 -27.50 -3.47
N ASN A 490 -11.62 -27.09 -2.20
CA ASN A 490 -12.93 -26.92 -1.54
C ASN A 490 -13.72 -25.73 -2.10
N PHE A 491 -13.09 -24.84 -2.87
CA PHE A 491 -13.73 -23.64 -3.43
C PHE A 491 -14.02 -23.76 -4.93
N ILE A 492 -13.87 -24.96 -5.51
CA ILE A 492 -14.27 -25.21 -6.89
C ILE A 492 -15.72 -24.79 -7.15
N PRO A 493 -16.72 -25.11 -6.30
CA PRO A 493 -18.10 -24.69 -6.55
C PRO A 493 -18.27 -23.16 -6.67
N ASP A 494 -17.62 -22.40 -5.80
CA ASP A 494 -17.66 -20.92 -5.83
C ASP A 494 -16.94 -20.35 -7.06
N ALA A 495 -15.80 -20.93 -7.46
CA ALA A 495 -15.09 -20.54 -8.67
C ALA A 495 -15.96 -20.79 -9.93
N LEU A 496 -16.67 -21.91 -9.99
CA LEU A 496 -17.56 -22.22 -11.11
C LEU A 496 -18.77 -21.28 -11.14
N GLN A 497 -19.34 -20.95 -9.98
CA GLN A 497 -20.45 -19.98 -9.89
C GLN A 497 -20.04 -18.59 -10.41
N LYS A 498 -18.77 -18.20 -10.22
CA LYS A 498 -18.19 -16.96 -10.75
C LYS A 498 -17.79 -17.02 -12.23
N GLY A 499 -17.91 -18.19 -12.86
CA GLY A 499 -17.68 -18.37 -14.29
C GLY A 499 -16.31 -18.90 -14.68
N ALA A 500 -15.59 -19.61 -13.80
CA ALA A 500 -14.40 -20.36 -14.21
C ALA A 500 -14.76 -21.33 -15.35
N ALA A 501 -14.02 -21.24 -16.46
CA ALA A 501 -14.21 -22.10 -17.62
C ALA A 501 -13.47 -23.44 -17.49
N VAL A 502 -12.40 -23.45 -16.70
CA VAL A 502 -11.51 -24.61 -16.52
C VAL A 502 -11.05 -24.67 -15.08
N VAL A 503 -10.91 -25.88 -14.54
CA VAL A 503 -10.27 -26.12 -13.25
C VAL A 503 -9.02 -26.96 -13.46
N ILE A 504 -7.91 -26.58 -12.83
CA ILE A 504 -6.66 -27.35 -12.78
C ILE A 504 -6.42 -27.73 -11.33
N GLY A 505 -6.25 -29.00 -11.00
CA GLY A 505 -6.13 -29.44 -9.60
C GLY A 505 -5.28 -30.70 -9.41
N GLU A 506 -4.96 -30.98 -8.15
CA GLU A 506 -4.11 -32.11 -7.74
C GLU A 506 -4.92 -33.40 -7.55
N LYS A 507 -6.17 -33.25 -7.11
CA LYS A 507 -7.04 -34.38 -6.78
C LYS A 507 -7.66 -35.02 -8.03
N PRO A 508 -7.85 -36.35 -8.04
CA PRO A 508 -8.65 -37.01 -9.06
C PRO A 508 -10.11 -36.59 -8.85
N ILE A 509 -10.72 -35.93 -9.82
CA ILE A 509 -12.14 -35.59 -9.81
C ILE A 509 -12.79 -36.11 -11.08
N THR A 510 -13.89 -36.84 -10.91
CA THR A 510 -14.82 -37.23 -11.97
C THR A 510 -15.75 -36.07 -12.29
N THR A 511 -16.00 -35.88 -13.59
CA THR A 511 -16.99 -34.98 -14.23
C THR A 511 -17.59 -33.90 -13.32
N ILE A 512 -17.02 -32.69 -13.38
CA ILE A 512 -17.59 -31.54 -12.69
C ILE A 512 -18.57 -30.87 -13.64
N GLU A 513 -19.80 -30.63 -13.20
CA GLU A 513 -20.83 -29.97 -13.99
C GLU A 513 -21.26 -28.65 -13.36
N THR A 514 -21.63 -27.68 -14.18
CA THR A 514 -22.28 -26.44 -13.75
C THR A 514 -23.40 -26.12 -14.73
N GLN A 515 -24.61 -25.89 -14.21
CA GLN A 515 -25.81 -25.64 -15.02
C GLN A 515 -26.05 -26.73 -16.10
N GLY A 516 -25.73 -28.00 -15.78
CA GLY A 516 -25.90 -29.13 -16.69
C GLY A 516 -24.88 -29.20 -17.84
N LYS A 517 -23.79 -28.43 -17.79
CA LYS A 517 -22.68 -28.51 -18.73
C LYS A 517 -21.42 -29.07 -18.07
N PRO A 518 -20.70 -30.01 -18.71
CA PRO A 518 -19.41 -30.49 -18.20
C PRO A 518 -18.37 -29.38 -18.27
N ILE A 519 -17.60 -29.22 -17.20
CA ILE A 519 -16.47 -28.30 -17.08
C ILE A 519 -15.18 -29.06 -17.36
N THR A 520 -14.27 -28.46 -18.11
CA THR A 520 -12.94 -29.04 -18.34
C THR A 520 -12.15 -29.06 -17.04
N TYR A 521 -11.65 -30.24 -16.68
CA TYR A 521 -10.77 -30.46 -15.53
C TYR A 521 -9.44 -31.05 -15.97
N VAL A 522 -8.33 -30.46 -15.52
CA VAL A 522 -6.97 -30.96 -15.79
C VAL A 522 -6.31 -31.34 -14.48
N GLN A 523 -5.99 -32.61 -14.32
CA GLN A 523 -5.29 -33.11 -13.16
C GLN A 523 -3.78 -32.98 -13.35
N VAL A 524 -3.10 -32.39 -12.37
CA VAL A 524 -1.64 -32.23 -12.31
C VAL A 524 -1.11 -32.78 -10.99
N PRO A 525 0.15 -33.23 -10.90
CA PRO A 525 0.71 -33.72 -9.65
C PRO A 525 1.01 -32.60 -8.63
N CYS A 526 1.19 -31.36 -9.09
CA CYS A 526 1.44 -30.21 -8.23
C CYS A 526 0.85 -28.93 -8.84
N GLY A 527 -0.18 -28.37 -8.20
CA GLY A 527 -0.90 -27.20 -8.67
C GLY A 527 -0.07 -25.92 -8.59
N ARG A 528 0.80 -25.76 -7.58
CA ARG A 528 1.71 -24.59 -7.50
C ARG A 528 2.74 -24.58 -8.63
N ARG A 529 3.32 -25.74 -8.96
CA ARG A 529 4.23 -25.89 -10.11
C ARG A 529 3.49 -25.60 -11.41
N ALA A 530 2.28 -26.14 -11.56
CA ALA A 530 1.44 -25.87 -12.73
C ALA A 530 1.15 -24.37 -12.87
N LEU A 531 0.83 -23.68 -11.78
CA LEU A 531 0.59 -22.23 -11.76
C LEU A 531 1.80 -21.44 -12.30
N SER A 532 3.02 -21.79 -11.89
CA SER A 532 4.23 -21.11 -12.36
C SER A 532 4.51 -21.35 -13.84
N LEU A 533 4.32 -22.58 -14.33
CA LEU A 533 4.45 -22.90 -15.75
C LEU A 533 3.36 -22.23 -16.60
N ILE A 534 2.13 -22.15 -16.08
CA ILE A 534 1.03 -21.41 -16.73
C ILE A 534 1.36 -19.92 -16.80
N ALA A 535 1.91 -19.33 -15.73
CA ALA A 535 2.36 -17.94 -15.74
C ALA A 535 3.41 -17.71 -16.84
N ALA A 536 4.39 -18.61 -16.96
CA ALA A 536 5.38 -18.55 -18.04
C ALA A 536 4.72 -18.57 -19.42
N ASN A 537 3.80 -19.51 -19.67
CA ASN A 537 3.10 -19.63 -20.95
C ASN A 537 2.19 -18.43 -21.24
N TRP A 538 1.47 -17.93 -20.23
CA TRP A 538 0.60 -16.76 -20.31
C TRP A 538 1.34 -15.53 -20.81
N HIS A 539 2.53 -15.27 -20.27
CA HIS A 539 3.38 -14.14 -20.65
C HIS A 539 4.29 -14.42 -21.87
N GLY A 540 4.19 -15.59 -22.50
CA GLY A 540 4.96 -15.93 -23.70
C GLY A 540 6.41 -16.35 -23.43
N ASN A 541 6.68 -16.94 -22.27
CA ASN A 541 7.99 -17.44 -21.82
C ASN A 541 9.12 -16.38 -21.86
N PRO A 542 8.93 -15.17 -21.28
CA PRO A 542 9.90 -14.08 -21.39
C PRO A 542 11.26 -14.41 -20.75
N ALA A 543 11.26 -15.23 -19.69
CA ALA A 543 12.46 -15.69 -18.99
C ALA A 543 13.50 -16.36 -19.91
N LYS A 544 13.08 -17.00 -21.01
CA LYS A 544 13.99 -17.66 -21.96
C LYS A 544 14.91 -16.70 -22.72
N ARG A 545 14.60 -15.40 -22.70
CA ARG A 545 15.40 -14.34 -23.34
C ARG A 545 16.32 -13.62 -22.35
N LEU A 546 16.33 -14.04 -21.08
CA LEU A 546 17.05 -13.39 -20.00
C LEU A 546 18.13 -14.32 -19.46
N LYS A 547 19.27 -13.75 -19.06
CA LYS A 547 20.28 -14.41 -18.25
C LYS A 547 19.90 -14.26 -16.77
N LEU A 548 19.36 -15.32 -16.19
CA LEU A 548 18.90 -15.31 -14.80
C LEU A 548 20.05 -15.68 -13.84
N ILE A 549 20.31 -14.81 -12.88
CA ILE A 549 21.23 -15.03 -11.76
C ILE A 549 20.43 -15.12 -10.46
N GLY A 550 20.35 -16.31 -9.86
CA GLY A 550 19.65 -16.53 -8.60
C GLY A 550 20.60 -16.47 -7.40
N ILE A 551 20.20 -15.79 -6.32
CA ILE A 551 21.01 -15.69 -5.10
C ILE A 551 20.23 -16.22 -3.91
N THR A 552 20.76 -17.26 -3.27
CA THR A 552 20.18 -17.85 -2.06
C THR A 552 21.18 -17.90 -0.90
N GLY A 553 20.64 -18.26 0.27
CA GLY A 553 21.33 -18.31 1.56
C GLY A 553 20.55 -17.59 2.67
N THR A 554 21.04 -17.65 3.90
CA THR A 554 20.35 -17.03 5.04
C THR A 554 20.48 -15.52 4.99
N ASN A 555 21.71 -14.99 4.98
CA ASN A 555 22.03 -13.56 4.94
C ASN A 555 22.79 -13.18 3.66
N GLY A 556 22.81 -11.90 3.28
CA GLY A 556 23.65 -11.38 2.18
C GLY A 556 23.01 -11.36 0.78
N LYS A 557 21.86 -12.02 0.57
CA LYS A 557 21.15 -12.05 -0.74
C LYS A 557 20.97 -10.66 -1.36
N THR A 558 20.40 -9.72 -0.60
CA THR A 558 20.18 -8.34 -1.04
C THR A 558 21.49 -7.63 -1.36
N SER A 559 22.48 -7.67 -0.46
CA SER A 559 23.75 -6.98 -0.67
C SER A 559 24.48 -7.49 -1.91
N THR A 560 24.57 -8.80 -2.08
CA THR A 560 25.15 -9.45 -3.26
C THR A 560 24.39 -9.08 -4.54
N ALA A 561 23.05 -9.05 -4.50
CA ALA A 561 22.22 -8.65 -5.65
C ALA A 561 22.48 -7.20 -6.09
N HIS A 562 22.64 -6.29 -5.14
CA HIS A 562 22.97 -4.88 -5.43
C HIS A 562 24.38 -4.74 -6.01
N LEU A 563 25.37 -5.44 -5.44
CA LEU A 563 26.75 -5.41 -5.93
C LEU A 563 26.83 -5.94 -7.37
N ILE A 564 26.20 -7.07 -7.68
CA ILE A 564 26.16 -7.64 -9.03
C ILE A 564 25.47 -6.67 -10.01
N HIS A 565 24.33 -6.11 -9.62
CA HIS A 565 23.62 -5.14 -10.45
C HIS A 565 24.47 -3.89 -10.74
N ALA A 566 25.19 -3.37 -9.75
CA ALA A 566 26.09 -2.25 -9.92
C ALA A 566 27.28 -2.57 -10.85
N ILE A 567 27.86 -3.79 -10.74
CA ILE A 567 28.93 -4.25 -11.63
C ILE A 567 28.44 -4.34 -13.09
N PHE A 568 27.25 -4.90 -13.32
CA PHE A 568 26.69 -4.95 -14.68
C PHE A 568 26.40 -3.56 -15.25
N LYS A 569 25.87 -2.65 -14.44
CA LYS A 569 25.67 -1.26 -14.85
C LYS A 569 26.97 -0.55 -15.19
N ALA A 570 27.99 -0.68 -14.34
CA ALA A 570 29.32 -0.12 -14.61
C ALA A 570 29.97 -0.73 -15.87
N SER A 571 29.56 -1.94 -16.25
CA SER A 571 29.98 -2.61 -17.49
C SER A 571 29.17 -2.17 -18.72
N GLY A 572 28.27 -1.20 -18.58
CA GLY A 572 27.41 -0.70 -19.66
C GLY A 572 26.29 -1.64 -20.09
N ARG A 573 25.95 -2.65 -19.26
CA ARG A 573 24.94 -3.66 -19.58
C ARG A 573 23.57 -3.29 -19.02
N LYS A 574 22.51 -3.56 -19.78
CA LYS A 574 21.14 -3.44 -19.30
C LYS A 574 20.82 -4.61 -18.36
N THR A 575 20.56 -4.29 -17.10
CA THR A 575 20.32 -5.27 -16.04
C THR A 575 19.09 -4.91 -15.22
N ALA A 576 18.46 -5.92 -14.64
CA ALA A 576 17.44 -5.76 -13.61
C ALA A 576 17.84 -6.51 -12.33
N ARG A 577 17.39 -5.98 -11.20
CA ARG A 577 17.46 -6.59 -9.87
C ARG A 577 16.05 -6.82 -9.36
N ILE A 578 15.75 -8.03 -8.88
CA ILE A 578 14.49 -8.36 -8.18
C ILE A 578 14.84 -8.74 -6.74
N GLY A 579 14.32 -8.02 -5.74
CA GLY A 579 14.58 -8.41 -4.35
C GLY A 579 13.75 -7.67 -3.32
N THR A 580 14.21 -7.76 -2.07
CA THR A 580 13.51 -7.26 -0.88
C THR A 580 13.37 -5.74 -0.92
N VAL A 581 14.40 -5.03 -1.38
CA VAL A 581 14.43 -3.55 -1.48
C VAL A 581 13.88 -3.09 -2.84
N GLY A 582 12.78 -3.68 -3.30
CA GLY A 582 12.19 -3.36 -4.61
C GLY A 582 12.83 -4.06 -5.80
N HIS A 583 12.30 -3.75 -6.98
CA HIS A 583 12.80 -4.20 -8.28
C HIS A 583 13.36 -2.99 -9.04
N GLN A 584 14.63 -3.05 -9.40
CA GLN A 584 15.32 -1.96 -10.08
C GLN A 584 15.76 -2.43 -11.47
N TYR A 585 15.61 -1.61 -12.49
CA TYR A 585 16.05 -1.95 -13.83
C TYR A 585 16.34 -0.70 -14.65
N THR A 586 17.16 -0.85 -15.69
CA THR A 586 17.38 0.18 -16.69
C THR A 586 16.32 0.05 -17.79
N ASN A 587 15.50 1.08 -18.02
CA ASN A 587 14.44 1.06 -19.03
C ASN A 587 14.99 1.21 -20.46
N ALA A 588 14.13 1.13 -21.48
CA ALA A 588 14.51 1.27 -22.87
C ALA A 588 15.27 2.58 -23.20
N GLN A 589 15.01 3.66 -22.44
CA GLN A 589 15.65 4.98 -22.61
C GLN A 589 17.00 5.10 -21.88
N GLY A 590 17.43 4.06 -21.15
CA GLY A 590 18.65 4.09 -20.36
C GLY A 590 18.47 4.73 -18.97
N GLU A 591 17.24 5.01 -18.54
CA GLU A 591 16.94 5.58 -17.23
C GLU A 591 16.71 4.48 -16.19
N GLU A 592 17.05 4.78 -14.93
CA GLU A 592 16.88 3.85 -13.83
C GLU A 592 15.48 3.95 -13.23
N GLU A 593 14.77 2.84 -13.26
CA GLU A 593 13.42 2.70 -12.72
C GLU A 593 13.45 1.83 -11.46
N THR A 594 12.60 2.16 -10.49
CA THR A 594 12.43 1.36 -9.26
C THR A 594 10.95 1.09 -9.01
N LEU A 595 10.60 -0.19 -8.95
CA LEU A 595 9.28 -0.69 -8.61
C LEU A 595 9.29 -1.21 -7.17
N SER A 596 8.23 -0.96 -6.41
CA SER A 596 8.09 -1.47 -5.04
C SER A 596 7.93 -2.99 -5.03
N ALA A 597 8.55 -3.68 -4.08
CA ALA A 597 8.38 -5.12 -3.86
C ALA A 597 7.45 -5.37 -2.66
N SER A 598 6.56 -6.35 -2.79
CA SER A 598 5.74 -6.87 -1.68
C SER A 598 6.32 -8.13 -1.04
N LEU A 599 7.20 -8.84 -1.75
CA LEU A 599 7.85 -10.09 -1.36
C LEU A 599 9.29 -10.08 -1.89
N THR A 600 10.24 -10.69 -1.16
CA THR A 600 11.63 -10.87 -1.63
C THR A 600 11.69 -11.60 -2.97
N THR A 601 10.88 -12.63 -3.12
CA THR A 601 10.69 -13.36 -4.38
C THR A 601 9.21 -13.25 -4.76
N PRO A 602 8.84 -12.53 -5.84
CA PRO A 602 7.46 -12.33 -6.25
C PRO A 602 6.71 -13.64 -6.51
N ASP A 603 5.38 -13.61 -6.48
CA ASP A 603 4.58 -14.74 -6.99
C ASP A 603 4.82 -14.95 -8.49
N ALA A 604 4.49 -16.13 -9.01
CA ALA A 604 4.89 -16.52 -10.35
C ALA A 604 4.34 -15.60 -11.45
N PHE A 605 3.08 -15.14 -11.33
CA PHE A 605 2.53 -14.21 -12.31
C PHE A 605 3.23 -12.84 -12.23
N ALA A 606 3.49 -12.32 -11.03
CA ALA A 606 4.23 -11.06 -10.88
C ALA A 606 5.62 -11.17 -11.48
N LEU A 607 6.27 -12.30 -11.21
CA LEU A 607 7.62 -12.55 -11.68
C LEU A 607 7.68 -12.61 -13.21
N HIS A 608 6.76 -13.35 -13.85
CA HIS A 608 6.73 -13.46 -15.30
C HIS A 608 6.27 -12.16 -16.00
N ALA A 609 5.40 -11.36 -15.37
CA ALA A 609 5.07 -10.02 -15.83
C ALA A 609 6.29 -9.08 -15.80
N LEU A 610 7.06 -9.11 -14.71
CA LEU A 610 8.32 -8.35 -14.61
C LEU A 610 9.32 -8.80 -15.69
N PHE A 611 9.51 -10.10 -15.90
CA PHE A 611 10.38 -10.60 -16.96
C PHE A 611 9.93 -10.14 -18.34
N LYS A 612 8.61 -10.10 -18.60
CA LYS A 612 8.08 -9.60 -19.87
C LYS A 612 8.43 -8.12 -20.05
N GLN A 613 8.18 -7.30 -19.04
CA GLN A 613 8.56 -5.89 -19.04
C GLN A 613 10.07 -5.70 -19.29
N PHE A 614 10.91 -6.43 -18.56
CA PHE A 614 12.36 -6.38 -18.71
C PHE A 614 12.81 -6.75 -20.13
N THR A 615 12.20 -7.77 -20.74
CA THR A 615 12.51 -8.10 -22.14
C THR A 615 12.02 -7.06 -23.14
N GLU A 616 10.96 -6.31 -22.84
CA GLU A 616 10.46 -5.20 -23.68
C GLU A 616 11.35 -3.96 -23.56
N ASP A 617 12.09 -3.81 -22.45
CA ASP A 617 13.07 -2.75 -22.20
C ASP A 617 14.51 -3.12 -22.61
N ASP A 618 14.68 -4.26 -23.30
CA ASP A 618 15.96 -4.88 -23.71
C ASP A 618 16.91 -5.19 -22.54
N VAL A 619 16.38 -5.49 -21.35
CA VAL A 619 17.20 -6.02 -20.25
C VAL A 619 17.70 -7.42 -20.64
N GLU A 620 19.00 -7.67 -20.41
CA GLU A 620 19.63 -8.95 -20.71
C GLU A 620 19.89 -9.77 -19.44
N TYR A 621 20.32 -9.12 -18.35
CA TYR A 621 20.74 -9.78 -17.11
C TYR A 621 19.76 -9.49 -15.97
N VAL A 622 19.19 -10.53 -15.36
CA VAL A 622 18.34 -10.38 -14.18
C VAL A 622 18.96 -11.06 -12.99
N THR A 623 19.36 -10.25 -12.01
CA THR A 623 19.82 -10.71 -10.70
C THR A 623 18.65 -10.74 -9.74
N MET A 624 18.38 -11.89 -9.11
CA MET A 624 17.23 -12.01 -8.22
C MET A 624 17.51 -12.71 -6.91
N GLU A 625 16.92 -12.19 -5.84
CA GLU A 625 16.89 -12.85 -4.55
C GLU A 625 15.91 -14.04 -4.59
N THR A 626 16.42 -15.24 -4.34
CA THR A 626 15.64 -16.49 -4.37
C THR A 626 15.49 -17.00 -2.93
N SER A 627 14.41 -16.59 -2.26
CA SER A 627 14.15 -17.01 -0.87
C SER A 627 13.82 -18.50 -0.80
N SER A 628 14.13 -19.14 0.34
CA SER A 628 13.77 -20.55 0.56
C SER A 628 12.26 -20.77 0.52
N GLN A 629 11.47 -19.80 0.98
CA GLN A 629 10.02 -19.82 0.85
C GLN A 629 9.58 -19.72 -0.61
N GLY A 630 10.20 -18.87 -1.42
CA GLY A 630 9.88 -18.76 -2.86
C GLY A 630 10.14 -20.07 -3.61
N LEU A 631 11.26 -20.73 -3.31
CA LEU A 631 11.62 -22.04 -3.83
C LEU A 631 10.63 -23.13 -3.36
N ALA A 632 10.40 -23.26 -2.05
CA ALA A 632 9.48 -24.25 -1.48
C ALA A 632 8.02 -24.07 -1.97
N LEU A 633 7.59 -22.82 -2.19
CA LEU A 633 6.27 -22.49 -2.75
C LEU A 633 6.21 -22.64 -4.28
N GLN A 634 7.27 -23.12 -4.93
CA GLN A 634 7.36 -23.34 -6.38
C GLN A 634 7.19 -22.06 -7.22
N ARG A 635 7.43 -20.87 -6.66
CA ARG A 635 7.27 -19.58 -7.40
C ARG A 635 8.25 -19.45 -8.56
N LEU A 636 9.40 -20.13 -8.46
CA LEU A 636 10.47 -20.13 -9.44
C LEU A 636 10.43 -21.36 -10.36
N ALA A 637 9.43 -22.23 -10.21
CA ALA A 637 9.39 -23.49 -10.93
C ALA A 637 9.31 -23.29 -12.45
N GLY A 638 10.17 -23.99 -13.18
CA GLY A 638 10.24 -23.89 -14.65
C GLY A 638 11.15 -22.79 -15.16
N LEU A 639 11.78 -22.01 -14.28
CA LEU A 639 12.88 -21.11 -14.66
C LEU A 639 14.19 -21.89 -14.79
N THR A 640 15.01 -21.46 -15.73
CA THR A 640 16.37 -21.97 -15.95
C THR A 640 17.35 -20.86 -15.59
N PHE A 641 18.26 -21.13 -14.66
CA PHE A 641 19.26 -20.17 -14.20
C PHE A 641 20.60 -20.39 -14.90
N ASP A 642 21.22 -19.31 -15.38
CA ASP A 642 22.59 -19.35 -15.92
C ASP A 642 23.60 -19.37 -14.77
N THR A 643 23.28 -18.73 -13.65
CA THR A 643 24.16 -18.66 -12.48
C THR A 643 23.37 -18.76 -11.19
N ALA A 644 23.86 -19.54 -10.24
CA ALA A 644 23.30 -19.66 -8.90
C ALA A 644 24.37 -19.36 -7.85
N VAL A 645 24.08 -18.40 -6.97
CA VAL A 645 25.01 -17.94 -5.93
C VAL A 645 24.52 -18.43 -4.56
N PHE A 646 25.40 -19.08 -3.82
CA PHE A 646 25.20 -19.42 -2.41
C PHE A 646 26.00 -18.51 -1.50
N THR A 647 25.32 -17.86 -0.55
CA THR A 647 25.93 -16.92 0.39
C THR A 647 26.38 -17.61 1.69
N ASN A 648 25.43 -18.05 2.52
CA ASN A 648 25.69 -18.73 3.80
C ASN A 648 24.47 -19.53 4.26
N PHE A 649 24.64 -20.30 5.34
CA PHE A 649 23.59 -21.12 5.94
C PHE A 649 23.66 -21.13 7.46
N THR A 650 22.75 -20.39 8.09
CA THR A 650 22.55 -20.32 9.54
C THR A 650 21.05 -20.48 9.86
N GLN A 651 20.71 -20.72 11.14
CA GLN A 651 19.33 -20.95 11.57
C GLN A 651 18.43 -19.73 11.31
N ASP A 652 17.37 -19.94 10.51
CA ASP A 652 16.31 -18.96 10.24
C ASP A 652 15.07 -19.69 9.67
N HIS A 653 13.91 -19.02 9.64
CA HIS A 653 12.67 -19.49 9.01
C HIS A 653 12.16 -20.88 9.46
N LEU A 654 12.50 -21.32 10.67
CA LEU A 654 12.04 -22.62 11.19
C LEU A 654 10.55 -22.63 11.56
N ASP A 655 9.93 -21.46 11.72
CA ASP A 655 8.48 -21.27 11.78
C ASP A 655 7.77 -21.78 10.51
N TYR A 656 8.46 -21.75 9.37
CA TYR A 656 7.96 -22.27 8.10
C TYR A 656 8.50 -23.66 7.76
N HIS A 657 9.83 -23.83 7.78
CA HIS A 657 10.48 -25.06 7.32
C HIS A 657 10.47 -26.19 8.35
N GLN A 658 10.21 -25.89 9.63
CA GLN A 658 10.19 -26.81 10.77
C GLN A 658 11.57 -27.39 11.13
N THR A 659 12.41 -27.75 10.15
CA THR A 659 13.75 -28.32 10.35
C THR A 659 14.80 -27.65 9.47
N MET A 660 16.07 -27.68 9.92
CA MET A 660 17.21 -27.18 9.14
C MET A 660 17.42 -27.99 7.84
N GLU A 661 17.10 -29.28 7.85
CA GLU A 661 17.21 -30.14 6.67
C GLU A 661 16.20 -29.72 5.58
N ALA A 662 14.93 -29.49 5.96
CA ALA A 662 13.91 -28.99 5.04
C ALA A 662 14.29 -27.61 4.49
N TYR A 663 14.86 -26.75 5.34
CA TYR A 663 15.34 -25.43 4.94
C TYR A 663 16.50 -25.50 3.93
N LEU A 664 17.47 -26.42 4.13
CA LEU A 664 18.56 -26.66 3.18
C LEU A 664 18.01 -27.19 1.85
N LYS A 665 17.14 -28.22 1.91
CA LYS A 665 16.51 -28.82 0.72
C LYS A 665 15.78 -27.78 -0.13
N ALA A 666 15.06 -26.85 0.51
CA ALA A 666 14.41 -25.75 -0.20
C ALA A 666 15.40 -24.85 -0.95
N LYS A 667 16.61 -24.60 -0.42
CA LYS A 667 17.64 -23.81 -1.12
C LYS A 667 18.30 -24.58 -2.25
N LEU A 668 18.48 -25.90 -2.09
CA LEU A 668 19.05 -26.78 -3.13
C LEU A 668 18.25 -26.76 -4.43
N MET A 669 16.94 -26.52 -4.35
CA MET A 669 16.06 -26.37 -5.52
C MET A 669 16.51 -25.28 -6.50
N LEU A 670 17.25 -24.25 -6.07
CA LEU A 670 17.84 -23.27 -6.99
C LEU A 670 18.88 -23.93 -7.91
N PHE A 671 19.71 -24.80 -7.35
CA PHE A 671 20.80 -25.46 -8.05
C PHE A 671 20.28 -26.58 -8.96
N GLU A 672 19.19 -27.24 -8.57
CA GLU A 672 18.44 -28.16 -9.44
C GLU A 672 17.84 -27.48 -10.68
N GLN A 673 17.73 -26.15 -10.66
CA GLN A 673 17.21 -25.32 -11.76
C GLN A 673 18.32 -24.62 -12.56
N LEU A 674 19.58 -24.94 -12.32
CA LEU A 674 20.68 -24.46 -13.17
C LEU A 674 20.57 -25.07 -14.57
N ASP A 675 20.92 -24.26 -15.57
CA ASP A 675 21.19 -24.76 -16.91
C ASP A 675 22.34 -25.78 -16.87
N ASN A 676 22.38 -26.72 -17.82
CA ASN A 676 23.47 -27.70 -17.92
C ASN A 676 24.84 -27.01 -18.09
N GLU A 677 24.88 -25.86 -18.76
CA GLU A 677 26.07 -25.01 -18.91
C GLU A 677 26.15 -23.89 -17.85
N GLY A 678 25.21 -23.89 -16.91
CA GLY A 678 25.16 -22.95 -15.80
C GLY A 678 26.29 -23.17 -14.80
N VAL A 679 26.55 -22.16 -13.98
CA VAL A 679 27.64 -22.18 -12.99
C VAL A 679 27.11 -21.88 -11.60
N ALA A 680 27.49 -22.73 -10.64
CA ALA A 680 27.30 -22.48 -9.22
C ALA A 680 28.49 -21.67 -8.66
N ILE A 681 28.19 -20.61 -7.90
CA ILE A 681 29.18 -19.80 -7.17
C ILE A 681 28.92 -19.99 -5.68
N LEU A 682 29.86 -20.62 -4.98
CA LEU A 682 29.62 -21.18 -3.65
C LEU A 682 30.61 -20.63 -2.63
N ASN A 683 30.11 -20.25 -1.46
CA ASN A 683 30.96 -19.92 -0.32
C ASN A 683 31.64 -21.18 0.23
N SER A 684 32.95 -21.31 0.08
CA SER A 684 33.75 -22.44 0.58
C SER A 684 33.72 -22.58 2.10
N ASP A 685 33.46 -21.48 2.81
CA ASP A 685 33.48 -21.43 4.27
C ASP A 685 32.11 -21.75 4.86
N SER A 686 31.11 -22.02 4.02
CA SER A 686 29.80 -22.47 4.48
C SER A 686 29.84 -23.96 4.88
N PRO A 687 29.23 -24.34 6.03
CA PRO A 687 29.23 -25.73 6.49
C PRO A 687 28.45 -26.68 5.57
N VAL A 688 27.65 -26.16 4.63
CA VAL A 688 26.86 -26.95 3.67
C VAL A 688 27.42 -26.89 2.25
N ALA A 689 28.60 -26.30 2.05
CA ALA A 689 29.20 -26.13 0.73
C ALA A 689 29.35 -27.48 0.00
N GLU A 690 29.86 -28.50 0.69
CA GLU A 690 30.05 -29.85 0.14
C GLU A 690 28.71 -30.50 -0.29
N CYS A 691 27.63 -30.30 0.48
CA CYS A 691 26.30 -30.77 0.11
C CYS A 691 25.82 -30.16 -1.21
N ILE A 692 26.09 -28.87 -1.43
CA ILE A 692 25.68 -28.17 -2.65
C ILE A 692 26.55 -28.59 -3.83
N VAL A 693 27.86 -28.76 -3.63
CA VAL A 693 28.77 -29.31 -4.65
C VAL A 693 28.28 -30.68 -5.11
N HIS A 694 27.87 -31.56 -4.18
CA HIS A 694 27.32 -32.86 -4.51
C HIS A 694 26.01 -32.76 -5.32
N ALA A 695 25.11 -31.85 -4.94
CA ALA A 695 23.87 -31.58 -5.67
C ALA A 695 24.12 -31.00 -7.09
N CYS A 696 25.29 -30.40 -7.34
CA CYS A 696 25.71 -29.85 -8.63
C CYS A 696 26.68 -30.78 -9.40
N SER A 697 26.84 -32.04 -8.99
CA SER A 697 27.91 -32.91 -9.51
C SER A 697 27.85 -33.19 -11.01
N ASP A 698 26.66 -33.11 -11.61
CA ASP A 698 26.44 -33.28 -13.06
C ASP A 698 26.60 -31.96 -13.86
N LEU A 699 26.90 -30.84 -13.20
CA LEU A 699 27.05 -29.52 -13.79
C LEU A 699 28.52 -29.14 -13.98
N ARG A 700 28.77 -27.96 -14.55
CA ARG A 700 30.11 -27.37 -14.56
C ARG A 700 30.67 -27.24 -13.14
N LYS A 701 31.98 -27.42 -13.01
CA LYS A 701 32.69 -27.26 -11.72
C LYS A 701 32.29 -25.92 -11.08
N PRO A 702 31.78 -25.93 -9.82
CA PRO A 702 31.47 -24.70 -9.11
C PRO A 702 32.71 -23.81 -8.93
N MET A 703 32.50 -22.49 -8.95
CA MET A 703 33.51 -21.52 -8.53
C MET A 703 33.37 -21.30 -7.02
N MET A 704 34.45 -21.59 -6.29
CA MET A 704 34.47 -21.47 -4.83
C MET A 704 35.02 -20.09 -4.44
N TYR A 705 34.34 -19.37 -3.55
CA TYR A 705 34.85 -18.14 -2.97
C TYR A 705 34.86 -18.22 -1.45
N GLY A 706 35.74 -17.48 -0.79
CA GLY A 706 35.83 -17.50 0.68
C GLY A 706 37.08 -16.77 1.18
N LEU A 707 37.35 -16.90 2.47
CA LEU A 707 38.57 -16.40 3.11
C LEU A 707 39.58 -17.52 3.41
N GLY A 708 39.16 -18.78 3.34
CA GLY A 708 40.03 -19.95 3.53
C GLY A 708 40.78 -20.41 2.27
N GLU A 709 41.75 -21.30 2.46
CA GLU A 709 42.62 -21.85 1.39
C GLU A 709 41.88 -22.69 0.33
N LYS A 710 40.61 -23.06 0.57
CA LYS A 710 39.80 -23.87 -0.34
C LYS A 710 39.09 -23.06 -1.43
N ALA A 711 39.21 -21.73 -1.40
CA ALA A 711 38.54 -20.84 -2.35
C ALA A 711 39.36 -20.66 -3.64
N ASP A 712 38.70 -20.70 -4.80
CA ASP A 712 39.29 -20.26 -6.07
C ASP A 712 39.42 -18.72 -6.09
N LEU A 713 38.52 -18.01 -5.41
CA LEU A 713 38.51 -16.55 -5.23
C LEU A 713 38.52 -16.20 -3.74
N HIS A 714 39.61 -15.58 -3.26
CA HIS A 714 39.75 -15.15 -1.86
C HIS A 714 40.20 -13.70 -1.71
N ALA A 715 40.18 -13.19 -0.48
CA ALA A 715 40.60 -11.81 -0.17
C ALA A 715 41.93 -11.79 0.61
N GLU A 716 42.82 -10.87 0.22
CA GLU A 716 44.05 -10.51 0.92
C GLU A 716 44.10 -8.99 1.20
N ASP A 717 45.09 -8.51 1.95
CA ASP A 717 45.32 -7.08 2.23
C ASP A 717 44.09 -6.34 2.78
N ILE A 718 43.31 -7.01 3.63
CA ILE A 718 42.02 -6.51 4.12
C ILE A 718 42.24 -5.37 5.11
N ASN A 719 41.68 -4.20 4.80
CA ASN A 719 41.74 -3.01 5.63
C ASN A 719 40.33 -2.45 5.88
N PHE A 720 39.94 -2.39 7.15
CA PHE A 720 38.70 -1.81 7.61
C PHE A 720 38.94 -0.36 8.08
N SER A 721 38.12 0.56 7.57
CA SER A 721 38.03 1.94 8.06
C SER A 721 36.59 2.29 8.38
N TYR A 722 36.36 3.39 9.12
CA TYR A 722 35.02 3.80 9.56
C TYR A 722 34.03 4.08 8.42
N ASN A 723 34.50 4.28 7.18
CA ASN A 723 33.64 4.56 6.01
C ASN A 723 33.93 3.71 4.77
N ARG A 724 34.98 2.87 4.77
CA ARG A 724 35.33 2.00 3.64
C ARG A 724 35.96 0.67 4.08
N LEU A 725 35.71 -0.36 3.28
CA LEU A 725 36.43 -1.63 3.29
C LEU A 725 37.30 -1.70 2.03
N ALA A 726 38.60 -1.94 2.18
CA ALA A 726 39.53 -2.16 1.07
C ALA A 726 40.15 -3.56 1.19
N PHE A 727 40.38 -4.24 0.06
CA PHE A 727 41.02 -5.55 0.00
C PHE A 727 41.52 -5.84 -1.42
N THR A 728 42.30 -6.90 -1.57
CA THR A 728 42.71 -7.45 -2.87
C THR A 728 41.99 -8.79 -3.07
N ALA A 729 41.11 -8.88 -4.07
CA ALA A 729 40.56 -10.17 -4.52
C ALA A 729 41.61 -10.91 -5.34
N VAL A 730 41.95 -12.13 -4.93
CA VAL A 730 42.92 -13.01 -5.61
C VAL A 730 42.15 -14.11 -6.32
N THR A 731 42.39 -14.24 -7.62
CA THR A 731 41.80 -15.28 -8.48
C THR A 731 42.91 -16.10 -9.14
N PRO A 732 42.59 -17.22 -9.82
CA PRO A 732 43.59 -17.97 -10.57
C PRO A 732 44.23 -17.15 -11.70
N ASP A 733 43.50 -16.15 -12.22
CA ASP A 733 43.90 -15.35 -13.38
C ASP A 733 44.52 -14.00 -13.01
N GLY A 734 44.52 -13.60 -11.74
CA GLY A 734 45.13 -12.34 -11.31
C GLY A 734 44.65 -11.80 -9.97
N ARG A 735 45.06 -10.55 -9.69
CA ARG A 735 44.74 -9.82 -8.44
C ARG A 735 43.93 -8.57 -8.78
N ILE A 736 42.83 -8.35 -8.07
CA ILE A 736 41.88 -7.26 -8.28
C ILE A 736 41.77 -6.44 -6.99
N PRO A 737 42.44 -5.27 -6.91
CA PRO A 737 42.24 -4.35 -5.79
C PRO A 737 40.79 -3.83 -5.79
N ALA A 738 40.11 -3.90 -4.66
CA ALA A 738 38.71 -3.53 -4.52
C ALA A 738 38.47 -2.62 -3.32
N LYS A 739 37.44 -1.77 -3.42
CA LYS A 739 36.97 -0.89 -2.36
C LYS A 739 35.45 -0.94 -2.28
N LEU A 740 34.91 -1.01 -1.07
CA LEU A 740 33.49 -0.99 -0.78
C LEU A 740 33.14 0.10 0.22
N ARG A 741 31.92 0.63 0.08
CA ARG A 741 31.28 1.46 1.11
C ARG A 741 30.56 0.62 2.16
N LEU A 742 30.15 -0.60 1.79
CA LEU A 742 29.56 -1.56 2.70
C LEU A 742 30.64 -2.11 3.63
N LEU A 743 30.47 -1.94 4.93
CA LEU A 743 31.44 -2.36 5.94
C LEU A 743 31.11 -3.72 6.55
N GLY A 744 32.08 -4.28 7.27
CA GLY A 744 31.95 -5.59 7.90
C GLY A 744 32.47 -6.73 7.04
N GLU A 745 32.98 -7.76 7.72
CA GLU A 745 33.61 -8.92 7.08
C GLU A 745 32.62 -9.73 6.23
N TYR A 746 31.36 -9.82 6.63
CA TYR A 746 30.32 -10.46 5.81
C TYR A 746 30.09 -9.75 4.46
N ASN A 747 30.36 -8.45 4.37
CA ASN A 747 30.30 -7.73 3.08
C ASN A 747 31.52 -8.00 2.20
N LEU A 748 32.62 -8.49 2.76
CA LEU A 748 33.73 -9.05 1.99
C LEU A 748 33.28 -10.32 1.24
N TYR A 749 32.58 -11.24 1.91
CA TYR A 749 31.98 -12.42 1.27
C TYR A 749 30.99 -12.03 0.17
N ASN A 750 30.09 -11.06 0.43
CA ASN A 750 29.15 -10.57 -0.58
C ASN A 750 29.87 -9.96 -1.79
N ALA A 751 30.99 -9.26 -1.56
CA ALA A 751 31.83 -8.70 -2.62
C ALA A 751 32.51 -9.78 -3.45
N LEU A 752 33.11 -10.79 -2.81
CA LEU A 752 33.74 -11.92 -3.51
C LEU A 752 32.71 -12.67 -4.35
N ALA A 753 31.51 -12.93 -3.82
CA ALA A 753 30.42 -13.51 -4.60
C ALA A 753 30.06 -12.67 -5.83
N ALA A 754 29.99 -11.35 -5.68
CA ALA A 754 29.68 -10.43 -6.79
C ALA A 754 30.82 -10.34 -7.82
N ILE A 755 32.08 -10.37 -7.37
CA ILE A 755 33.26 -10.43 -8.24
C ILE A 755 33.25 -11.71 -9.05
N ALA A 756 32.97 -12.87 -8.43
CA ALA A 756 32.84 -14.15 -9.11
C ALA A 756 31.79 -14.10 -10.24
N VAL A 757 30.64 -13.47 -9.99
CA VAL A 757 29.63 -13.24 -11.03
C VAL A 757 30.16 -12.30 -12.12
N GLY A 758 30.78 -11.18 -11.75
CA GLY A 758 31.38 -10.25 -12.72
C GLY A 758 32.38 -10.94 -13.65
N LEU A 759 33.25 -11.80 -13.10
CA LEU A 759 34.23 -12.58 -13.87
C LEU A 759 33.56 -13.63 -14.75
N ARG A 760 32.55 -14.36 -14.26
CA ARG A 760 31.80 -15.36 -15.03
C ARG A 760 31.19 -14.78 -16.30
N TYR A 761 30.80 -13.51 -16.26
CA TYR A 761 30.18 -12.80 -17.36
C TYR A 761 31.15 -11.86 -18.11
N ASP A 762 32.46 -11.99 -17.92
CA ASP A 762 33.49 -11.21 -18.60
C ASP A 762 33.32 -9.68 -18.44
N CYS A 763 32.89 -9.24 -17.26
CA CYS A 763 32.84 -7.81 -16.94
C CYS A 763 34.27 -7.26 -16.84
N PRO A 764 34.56 -6.08 -17.43
CA PRO A 764 35.87 -5.46 -17.29
C PRO A 764 36.26 -5.27 -15.81
N ILE A 765 37.51 -5.54 -15.46
CA ILE A 765 37.99 -5.38 -14.08
C ILE A 765 37.70 -3.97 -13.54
N SER A 766 37.84 -2.93 -14.37
CA SER A 766 37.51 -1.55 -14.00
C SER A 766 36.03 -1.37 -13.63
N ALA A 767 35.12 -2.03 -14.34
CA ALA A 767 33.69 -2.00 -14.04
C ALA A 767 33.35 -2.77 -12.76
N ILE A 768 34.04 -3.88 -12.49
CA ILE A 768 33.94 -4.59 -11.21
C ILE A 768 34.34 -3.65 -10.07
N GLN A 769 35.49 -2.99 -10.18
CA GLN A 769 35.99 -2.06 -9.17
C GLN A 769 35.05 -0.86 -8.95
N GLU A 770 34.56 -0.26 -10.05
CA GLU A 770 33.63 0.87 -10.01
C GLU A 770 32.29 0.48 -9.37
N GLY A 771 31.70 -0.63 -9.81
CA GLY A 771 30.43 -1.13 -9.27
C GLY A 771 30.49 -1.37 -7.77
N LEU A 772 31.55 -2.03 -7.28
CA LEU A 772 31.76 -2.26 -5.84
C LEU A 772 31.91 -0.95 -5.06
N ALA A 773 32.68 0.01 -5.59
CA ALA A 773 32.97 1.28 -4.91
C ALA A 773 31.77 2.25 -4.88
N ALA A 774 30.88 2.17 -5.86
CA ALA A 774 29.68 2.98 -5.96
C ALA A 774 28.48 2.42 -5.18
N THR A 775 28.49 1.12 -4.87
CA THR A 775 27.33 0.46 -4.27
C THR A 775 27.03 0.96 -2.86
N VAL A 776 25.79 1.39 -2.67
CA VAL A 776 25.14 1.58 -1.38
C VAL A 776 23.89 0.71 -1.38
N VAL A 777 23.61 0.04 -0.27
CA VAL A 777 22.43 -0.82 -0.13
C VAL A 777 21.57 -0.24 0.97
N PRO A 778 20.35 0.23 0.67
CA PRO A 778 19.51 0.87 1.66
C PRO A 778 19.28 -0.07 2.85
N GLY A 779 19.50 0.42 4.06
CA GLY A 779 19.34 -0.31 5.32
C GLY A 779 20.29 -1.49 5.53
N ARG A 780 21.46 -1.52 4.88
CA ARG A 780 22.51 -2.53 5.09
C ARG A 780 23.84 -1.85 5.36
N PHE A 781 24.20 -1.78 6.64
CA PHE A 781 25.32 -1.00 7.16
C PHE A 781 25.35 0.41 6.54
N GLU A 782 24.18 1.05 6.48
CA GLU A 782 24.02 2.34 5.81
C GLU A 782 24.46 3.45 6.76
N LEU A 783 25.54 4.15 6.41
CA LEU A 783 26.03 5.29 7.17
C LEU A 783 25.15 6.52 6.93
N ILE A 784 24.56 7.05 8.00
CA ILE A 784 23.79 8.29 8.01
C ILE A 784 24.71 9.42 8.47
N ASP A 785 25.19 10.19 7.49
CA ASP A 785 26.10 11.31 7.71
C ASP A 785 25.41 12.65 7.39
N ARG A 786 25.36 13.53 8.39
CA ARG A 786 24.86 14.92 8.31
C ARG A 786 25.91 15.92 8.80
N GLY A 787 27.18 15.53 8.85
CA GLY A 787 28.30 16.36 9.27
C GLY A 787 28.69 16.22 10.73
N GLN A 788 28.09 15.28 11.47
CA GLN A 788 28.46 14.98 12.85
C GLN A 788 29.82 14.27 12.97
N ASP A 789 30.43 14.27 14.15
CA ASP A 789 31.77 13.70 14.43
C ASP A 789 31.75 12.28 15.02
N PHE A 790 30.63 11.59 14.91
CA PHE A 790 30.42 10.19 15.29
C PHE A 790 29.63 9.43 14.22
N ALA A 791 29.76 8.12 14.15
CA ALA A 791 29.09 7.34 13.11
C ALA A 791 27.67 6.94 13.54
N VAL A 792 26.70 7.05 12.64
CA VAL A 792 25.35 6.48 12.80
C VAL A 792 25.09 5.51 11.66
N ILE A 793 24.79 4.26 11.98
CA ILE A 793 24.63 3.16 11.03
C ILE A 793 23.22 2.60 11.16
N VAL A 794 22.50 2.46 10.05
CA VAL A 794 21.21 1.77 9.97
C VAL A 794 21.38 0.42 9.30
N ASP A 795 20.92 -0.66 9.95
CA ASP A 795 21.03 -2.04 9.45
C ASP A 795 19.75 -2.88 9.68
N TYR A 796 19.50 -3.84 8.80
CA TYR A 796 18.37 -4.77 8.84
C TYR A 796 18.59 -5.99 9.76
N ALA A 797 19.68 -6.05 10.50
CA ALA A 797 20.02 -7.14 11.40
C ALA A 797 18.89 -7.41 12.42
N HIS A 798 18.06 -8.42 12.14
CA HIS A 798 16.89 -8.81 12.95
C HIS A 798 16.93 -10.27 13.41
N THR A 799 18.10 -10.92 13.25
CA THR A 799 18.42 -12.28 13.71
C THR A 799 19.64 -12.22 14.63
N PRO A 800 19.86 -13.22 15.52
CA PRO A 800 21.03 -13.25 16.40
C PRO A 800 22.35 -13.11 15.64
N ASP A 801 22.55 -13.95 14.62
CA ASP A 801 23.72 -13.93 13.74
C ASP A 801 23.88 -12.58 13.02
N GLY A 802 22.79 -12.01 12.49
CA GLY A 802 22.83 -10.69 11.85
C GLY A 802 23.26 -9.58 12.82
N LEU A 803 22.74 -9.59 14.05
CA LEU A 803 23.05 -8.60 15.07
C LEU A 803 24.51 -8.72 15.55
N GLU A 804 24.98 -9.94 15.77
CA GLU A 804 26.39 -10.19 16.12
C GLU A 804 27.34 -9.69 15.03
N ASN A 805 27.04 -10.00 13.77
CA ASN A 805 27.85 -9.58 12.63
C ASN A 805 27.92 -8.06 12.48
N VAL A 806 26.79 -7.34 12.58
CA VAL A 806 26.78 -5.87 12.46
C VAL A 806 27.50 -5.22 13.64
N LEU A 807 27.31 -5.72 14.87
CA LEU A 807 27.93 -5.14 16.06
C LEU A 807 29.43 -5.43 16.11
N THR A 808 29.89 -6.62 15.76
CA THR A 808 31.33 -6.92 15.67
C THR A 808 31.99 -6.07 14.59
N ALA A 809 31.34 -5.87 13.44
CA ALA A 809 31.83 -4.98 12.39
C ALA A 809 31.91 -3.52 12.86
N ALA A 810 30.88 -3.01 13.54
CA ALA A 810 30.87 -1.66 14.09
C ALA A 810 31.92 -1.49 15.20
N LYS A 811 32.11 -2.48 16.07
CA LYS A 811 33.09 -2.45 17.16
C LYS A 811 34.52 -2.31 16.66
N ARG A 812 34.87 -2.96 15.54
CA ARG A 812 36.21 -2.85 14.92
C ARG A 812 36.58 -1.43 14.49
N VAL A 813 35.58 -0.59 14.23
CA VAL A 813 35.78 0.81 13.79
C VAL A 813 35.38 1.83 14.87
N THR A 814 34.99 1.38 16.06
CA THR A 814 34.63 2.25 17.18
C THR A 814 35.88 2.67 17.95
N GLU A 815 36.08 3.98 18.11
CA GLU A 815 37.19 4.53 18.90
C GLU A 815 36.84 4.65 20.39
N ARG A 816 35.56 4.89 20.70
CA ARG A 816 35.08 5.14 22.05
C ARG A 816 33.99 4.16 22.49
N ASN A 817 32.71 4.47 22.31
CA ASN A 817 31.60 3.58 22.69
C ASN A 817 30.78 3.14 21.47
N LEU A 818 30.36 1.88 21.49
CA LEU A 818 29.38 1.30 20.60
C LEU A 818 28.00 1.32 21.27
N ILE A 819 27.05 2.06 20.70
CA ILE A 819 25.68 2.18 21.17
C ILE A 819 24.78 1.41 20.19
N CYS A 820 23.96 0.49 20.69
CA CYS A 820 23.07 -0.32 19.85
C CYS A 820 21.60 -0.08 20.18
N ALA A 821 20.81 0.42 19.23
CA ALA A 821 19.36 0.54 19.33
C ALA A 821 18.68 -0.54 18.48
N PHE A 822 17.90 -1.44 19.08
CA PHE A 822 17.23 -2.52 18.34
C PHE A 822 15.96 -3.05 19.03
N GLY A 823 15.16 -3.77 18.26
CA GLY A 823 13.95 -4.46 18.73
C GLY A 823 13.78 -5.83 18.09
N CYS A 824 12.72 -6.55 18.46
CA CYS A 824 12.32 -7.81 17.83
C CYS A 824 10.89 -7.72 17.31
N GLY A 825 10.60 -8.38 16.19
CA GLY A 825 9.23 -8.45 15.67
C GLY A 825 8.34 -9.39 16.48
N GLY A 826 7.07 -9.01 16.65
CA GLY A 826 6.01 -9.88 17.18
C GLY A 826 5.47 -10.86 16.13
N ASP A 827 4.68 -11.85 16.54
CA ASP A 827 4.19 -12.99 15.74
C ASP A 827 5.30 -13.69 14.95
N ARG A 828 6.47 -13.85 15.59
CA ARG A 828 7.68 -14.47 15.04
C ARG A 828 8.36 -15.35 16.09
N ASP A 829 9.37 -16.10 15.68
CA ASP A 829 10.20 -16.91 16.60
C ASP A 829 10.67 -16.08 17.80
N ASN A 830 10.14 -16.40 18.98
CA ASN A 830 10.46 -15.74 20.24
C ASN A 830 11.77 -16.25 20.84
N GLY A 831 12.25 -17.43 20.43
CA GLY A 831 13.49 -18.04 20.91
C GLY A 831 14.75 -17.24 20.56
N LYS A 832 14.66 -16.31 19.60
CA LYS A 832 15.74 -15.40 19.25
C LYS A 832 15.85 -14.16 20.16
N ARG A 833 14.76 -13.74 20.80
CA ARG A 833 14.67 -12.50 21.60
C ARG A 833 15.74 -12.43 22.71
N PRO A 834 15.85 -13.43 23.61
CA PRO A 834 16.88 -13.40 24.66
C PRO A 834 18.31 -13.57 24.09
N LYS A 835 18.48 -14.25 22.96
CA LYS A 835 19.79 -14.41 22.30
C LYS A 835 20.30 -13.06 21.78
N MET A 836 19.43 -12.30 21.11
CA MET A 836 19.77 -10.97 20.60
C MET A 836 20.09 -9.97 21.73
N GLY A 837 19.34 -10.02 22.83
CA GLY A 837 19.66 -9.25 24.05
C GLY A 837 21.07 -9.53 24.56
N ASN A 838 21.43 -10.81 24.70
CA ASN A 838 22.76 -11.21 25.17
C ASN A 838 23.89 -10.79 24.22
N ILE A 839 23.69 -10.90 22.91
CA ILE A 839 24.67 -10.47 21.90
C ILE A 839 24.94 -8.97 22.02
N SER A 840 23.88 -8.15 22.09
CA SER A 840 24.02 -6.71 22.28
C SER A 840 24.75 -6.38 23.58
N ALA A 841 24.42 -7.07 24.68
CA ALA A 841 25.05 -6.88 25.98
C ALA A 841 26.55 -7.26 26.01
N GLN A 842 26.97 -8.21 25.17
CA GLN A 842 28.35 -8.67 25.10
C GLN A 842 29.23 -7.76 24.24
N ILE A 843 28.68 -7.17 23.18
CA ILE A 843 29.46 -6.45 22.16
C ILE A 843 29.32 -4.93 22.28
N ALA A 844 28.11 -4.42 22.52
CA ALA A 844 27.84 -3.00 22.66
C ALA A 844 28.18 -2.50 24.06
N ASP A 845 28.65 -1.26 24.16
CA ASP A 845 28.94 -0.61 25.44
C ASP A 845 27.66 -0.05 26.09
N TYR A 846 26.61 0.19 25.28
CA TYR A 846 25.28 0.61 25.73
C TYR A 846 24.18 0.09 24.79
N SER A 847 23.12 -0.48 25.34
CA SER A 847 21.99 -1.02 24.55
C SER A 847 20.68 -0.25 24.79
N VAL A 848 20.01 0.17 23.72
CA VAL A 848 18.67 0.76 23.74
C VAL A 848 17.69 -0.26 23.17
N ILE A 849 16.88 -0.86 24.03
CA ILE A 849 15.92 -1.90 23.64
C ILE A 849 14.57 -1.24 23.35
N THR A 850 14.03 -1.49 22.16
CA THR A 850 12.84 -0.79 21.65
C THR A 850 11.92 -1.70 20.84
N SER A 851 10.80 -1.15 20.36
CA SER A 851 9.87 -1.82 19.46
C SER A 851 10.44 -1.91 18.03
N ASP A 852 10.18 -3.01 17.34
CA ASP A 852 10.34 -3.17 15.88
C ASP A 852 8.94 -3.16 15.26
N ASN A 853 8.50 -4.25 14.62
CA ASN A 853 7.12 -4.50 14.19
C ASN A 853 6.44 -5.39 15.25
N PRO A 854 5.76 -4.84 16.26
CA PRO A 854 5.13 -5.63 17.32
C PRO A 854 3.97 -6.51 16.81
N ARG A 855 3.39 -6.19 15.63
CA ARG A 855 2.25 -6.92 15.06
C ARG A 855 1.12 -7.02 16.07
N THR A 856 0.67 -8.24 16.41
CA THR A 856 -0.42 -8.42 17.38
C THR A 856 0.06 -8.59 18.83
N GLU A 857 1.37 -8.67 19.06
CA GLU A 857 1.95 -8.75 20.40
C GLU A 857 2.14 -7.36 21.04
N ASP A 858 2.16 -7.30 22.37
CA ASP A 858 2.49 -6.09 23.13
C ASP A 858 3.99 -5.76 23.02
N PRO A 859 4.39 -4.55 22.57
CA PRO A 859 5.78 -4.12 22.51
C PRO A 859 6.54 -4.30 23.83
N ASP A 860 5.91 -4.02 24.97
CA ASP A 860 6.57 -4.07 26.28
C ASP A 860 6.84 -5.52 26.71
N GLU A 861 5.97 -6.46 26.32
CA GLU A 861 6.21 -7.89 26.53
C GLU A 861 7.38 -8.40 25.69
N ILE A 862 7.49 -7.96 24.43
CA ILE A 862 8.63 -8.31 23.57
C ILE A 862 9.93 -7.78 24.18
N ILE A 863 9.95 -6.51 24.63
CA ILE A 863 11.10 -5.89 25.28
C ILE A 863 11.48 -6.66 26.55
N ALA A 864 10.52 -7.02 27.39
CA ALA A 864 10.74 -7.82 28.59
C ALA A 864 11.41 -9.17 28.28
N GLN A 865 11.02 -9.82 27.17
CA GLN A 865 11.63 -11.07 26.73
C GLN A 865 13.07 -10.88 26.24
N ILE A 866 13.38 -9.78 25.55
CA ILE A 866 14.75 -9.46 25.11
C ILE A 866 15.66 -9.29 26.33
N VAL A 867 15.20 -8.60 27.37
CA VAL A 867 16.02 -8.30 28.55
C VAL A 867 16.01 -9.39 29.65
N SER A 868 15.21 -10.44 29.47
CA SER A 868 14.94 -11.46 30.50
C SER A 868 16.17 -12.15 31.09
N ASN A 869 17.28 -12.23 30.33
CA ASN A 869 18.49 -12.95 30.71
C ASN A 869 19.77 -12.15 30.47
N LEU A 870 19.74 -10.82 30.65
CA LEU A 870 20.95 -10.00 30.49
C LEU A 870 21.89 -10.12 31.70
N PRO A 871 23.23 -10.12 31.49
CA PRO A 871 24.18 -10.03 32.59
C PRO A 871 23.96 -8.78 33.47
N HIS A 872 24.13 -8.89 34.79
CA HIS A 872 23.89 -7.77 35.73
C HIS A 872 24.69 -6.50 35.43
N ALA A 873 25.87 -6.61 34.81
CA ALA A 873 26.72 -5.46 34.46
C ALA A 873 26.29 -4.74 33.17
N THR A 874 25.28 -5.25 32.46
CA THR A 874 24.83 -4.70 31.19
C THR A 874 24.26 -3.31 31.38
N LYS A 875 24.75 -2.34 30.60
CA LYS A 875 24.16 -0.99 30.55
C LYS A 875 23.12 -0.94 29.45
N TYR A 876 21.87 -0.76 29.82
CA TYR A 876 20.78 -0.66 28.86
C TYR A 876 19.65 0.25 29.33
N VAL A 877 18.79 0.64 28.39
CA VAL A 877 17.51 1.29 28.66
C VAL A 877 16.43 0.69 27.76
N CYS A 878 15.20 0.64 28.26
CA CYS A 878 14.03 0.21 27.50
C CYS A 878 13.19 1.43 27.15
N ILE A 879 12.98 1.67 25.85
CA ILE A 879 12.14 2.75 25.34
C ILE A 879 11.27 2.18 24.23
N SER A 880 9.97 2.00 24.51
CA SER A 880 9.06 1.28 23.60
C SER A 880 8.80 2.06 22.30
N GLU A 881 8.70 3.39 22.39
CA GLU A 881 8.58 4.26 21.23
C GLU A 881 9.90 4.35 20.45
N ARG A 882 9.93 3.77 19.26
CA ARG A 882 11.15 3.59 18.46
C ARG A 882 11.82 4.92 18.09
N ARG A 883 11.05 5.98 17.83
CA ARG A 883 11.59 7.32 17.54
C ARG A 883 12.36 7.88 18.73
N ASP A 884 11.80 7.73 19.92
CA ASP A 884 12.39 8.21 21.17
C ASP A 884 13.63 7.40 21.53
N ALA A 885 13.62 6.10 21.26
CA ALA A 885 14.78 5.23 21.41
C ALA A 885 15.94 5.66 20.50
N ILE A 886 15.67 5.92 19.22
CA ILE A 886 16.68 6.40 18.26
C ILE A 886 17.19 7.78 18.69
N HIS A 887 16.30 8.68 19.10
CA HIS A 887 16.70 9.99 19.62
C HIS A 887 17.59 9.86 20.84
N HIS A 888 17.26 8.99 21.79
CA HIS A 888 18.09 8.74 22.97
C HIS A 888 19.49 8.24 22.59
N ALA A 889 19.57 7.27 21.68
CA ALA A 889 20.83 6.70 21.21
C ALA A 889 21.73 7.73 20.51
N ILE A 890 21.16 8.60 19.68
CA ILE A 890 21.92 9.65 18.97
C ILE A 890 22.31 10.78 19.93
N ALA A 891 21.39 11.23 20.80
CA ALA A 891 21.63 12.35 21.71
C ALA A 891 22.75 12.08 22.75
N MET A 892 22.99 10.81 23.09
CA MET A 892 24.04 10.43 24.03
C MET A 892 25.42 10.23 23.39
N ALA A 893 25.47 10.11 22.05
CA ALA A 893 26.70 9.84 21.32
C ALA A 893 27.64 11.06 21.36
N LYS A 894 28.94 10.78 21.41
CA LYS A 894 30.02 11.77 21.40
C LYS A 894 31.01 11.45 20.29
N SER A 895 31.87 12.41 19.96
CA SER A 895 33.03 12.21 19.09
C SER A 895 33.73 10.86 19.33
N GLY A 896 33.90 10.08 18.27
CA GLY A 896 34.50 8.73 18.28
C GLY A 896 33.56 7.58 18.69
N ASP A 897 32.31 7.85 19.06
CA ASP A 897 31.29 6.82 19.27
C ASP A 897 30.71 6.31 17.94
N VAL A 898 30.09 5.13 17.98
CA VAL A 898 29.34 4.54 16.87
C VAL A 898 27.96 4.14 17.36
N VAL A 899 26.91 4.63 16.69
CA VAL A 899 25.52 4.27 16.94
C VAL A 899 25.05 3.31 15.86
N VAL A 900 24.56 2.13 16.25
CA VAL A 900 23.95 1.15 15.35
C VAL A 900 22.46 1.09 15.64
N ILE A 901 21.63 1.37 14.63
CA ILE A 901 20.18 1.22 14.65
C ILE A 901 19.85 -0.03 13.84
N ALA A 902 19.47 -1.11 14.53
CA ALA A 902 19.26 -2.43 13.93
C ALA A 902 17.77 -2.85 13.95
N GLY A 903 17.44 -3.79 13.06
CA GLY A 903 16.14 -4.45 12.97
C GLY A 903 15.41 -4.15 11.67
N LYS A 904 15.06 -2.87 11.44
CA LYS A 904 14.20 -2.47 10.31
C LYS A 904 14.94 -2.15 9.02
N GLY A 905 16.19 -1.68 9.11
CA GLY A 905 17.03 -1.38 7.96
C GLY A 905 16.36 -0.47 6.93
N HIS A 906 15.84 -1.06 5.85
CA HIS A 906 15.21 -0.35 4.73
C HIS A 906 13.68 -0.24 4.84
N GLU A 907 13.07 -0.95 5.79
CA GLU A 907 11.63 -0.90 6.04
C GLU A 907 11.22 0.52 6.45
N ASP A 908 10.25 1.06 5.75
CA ASP A 908 9.70 2.41 5.92
C ASP A 908 8.34 2.41 6.65
N TYR A 909 8.05 1.32 7.37
CA TYR A 909 6.82 1.17 8.14
C TYR A 909 7.03 0.44 9.46
N GLN A 910 6.16 0.67 10.44
CA GLN A 910 6.00 -0.11 11.65
C GLN A 910 4.63 -0.82 11.66
N GLU A 911 4.61 -2.14 11.81
CA GLU A 911 3.36 -2.92 11.82
C GLU A 911 2.82 -3.12 13.24
N ILE A 912 1.62 -2.58 13.52
CA ILE A 912 0.92 -2.66 14.81
C ILE A 912 -0.53 -3.07 14.55
N ASN A 913 -0.97 -4.18 15.16
CA ASN A 913 -2.31 -4.76 15.05
C ASN A 913 -2.81 -4.90 13.59
N GLY A 914 -1.95 -5.45 12.72
CA GLY A 914 -2.27 -5.68 11.31
C GLY A 914 -2.31 -4.43 10.43
N LYS A 915 -1.91 -3.26 10.95
CA LYS A 915 -1.79 -1.99 10.21
C LYS A 915 -0.32 -1.58 10.13
N ARG A 916 0.11 -1.08 8.95
CA ARG A 916 1.46 -0.53 8.74
C ARG A 916 1.44 0.99 8.82
N PHE A 917 2.14 1.55 9.79
CA PHE A 917 2.30 2.99 10.02
C PHE A 917 3.62 3.47 9.42
N PRO A 918 3.71 4.64 8.75
CA PRO A 918 4.98 5.12 8.21
C PRO A 918 6.04 5.32 9.30
N PHE A 919 7.19 4.67 9.15
CA PHE A 919 8.33 4.77 10.07
C PHE A 919 9.61 4.28 9.38
N ASP A 920 10.58 5.16 9.17
CA ASP A 920 11.84 4.83 8.51
C ASP A 920 13.02 5.23 9.40
N ASP A 921 13.82 4.25 9.84
CA ASP A 921 14.98 4.47 10.72
C ASP A 921 15.98 5.48 10.13
N ARG A 922 16.14 5.50 8.80
CA ARG A 922 17.09 6.38 8.09
C ARG A 922 16.61 7.82 8.11
N VAL A 923 15.33 8.03 7.86
CA VAL A 923 14.70 9.36 7.90
C VAL A 923 14.69 9.87 9.33
N VAL A 924 14.30 9.03 10.29
CA VAL A 924 14.28 9.39 11.71
C VAL A 924 15.68 9.76 12.20
N ALA A 925 16.70 8.94 11.90
CA ALA A 925 18.09 9.25 12.25
C ALA A 925 18.58 10.55 11.59
N SER A 926 18.26 10.76 10.31
CA SER A 926 18.58 12.00 9.57
C SER A 926 17.94 13.23 10.21
N ASP A 927 16.64 13.20 10.47
CA ASP A 927 15.88 14.31 11.06
C ASP A 927 16.45 14.69 12.44
N ILE A 928 16.83 13.69 13.23
CA ILE A 928 17.39 13.89 14.56
C ILE A 928 18.79 14.51 14.46
N LEU A 929 19.65 13.99 13.58
CA LEU A 929 21.00 14.55 13.35
C LEU A 929 20.95 15.99 12.84
N GLU A 930 19.99 16.33 11.98
CA GLU A 930 19.79 17.69 11.47
C GLU A 930 19.23 18.66 12.52
N SER A 931 18.71 18.15 13.65
CA SER A 931 18.20 18.97 14.74
C SER A 931 19.26 19.36 15.79
N PHE A 932 20.47 18.78 15.71
CA PHE A 932 21.58 19.04 16.63
C PHE A 932 22.44 20.24 16.23
#